data_AF-A0A960VDZ0-F1
#
_entry.id   AF-A0A960VDZ0-F1
#
_cell.length_a   1.000
_cell.length_b   1.000
_cell.length_c   1.000
_cell.angle_alpha   90.00
_cell.angle_beta   90.00
_cell.angle_gamma   90.00
#
_symmetry.space_group_name_H-M   'P 1'
#
loop_
_entity.id
_entity.type
_entity.pdbx_description
1 polymer ?
#
loop_
_entity_poly.entity_id
_entity_poly.type
_entity_poly.pdbx_seq_one_letter_code
_entity_poly.pdbx_strand_id
1 'polypeptide(L)'
;MWKYLCVVFLLLSSLIGEPLTICTRDPATALFYDLELAVYFDNLLHERFPITYNHLFSTGYFTTPSARMGCAGDLGIGVIGVPPYIHLNGRMMPFSHLELTANYRVFKGVDDPSLSKDGFGNFADRGANFKIALFTPEDSDYILPGFAFGVEDFMGSKAFTNYFVVATKVWKELGLEGSFGWGGGRYTRGPSKGFFGGVAWSPFWRGRNWLISGISFSAEYDPIDYSNPKREPHPDGQNSHTPINVGAKYKLCNVFDMSASWIRGKEFAYGGSLTVNLGTFKGMFPKLDDPLPYTAPVVTEPIGIHRSEQVMIDHLGFAFENQCFILTGAWIEDTPCGTRLWLRVLNEVYRTEKCVKDRIECLLAALCPTNIDEVIVILESYALLTQKYVYPRALLSQKLHKKIGRVEFELLTLRQDPAFPPCSVRRIFYQPLDLWRCRISPRLETFFGSAKGKFKYDLGVKGRLEGFLPRGLYYELQISTAISSTMNDVSDFDRYNPSQLPNVMTDYVNYRNRGQFSTDKAYIQKSWTLKNGLFGRGSIGYFQVNYAGIAGEFLYYPARSTFAIGVDGAILKKRRYNGLGFQNRLRRLDGTRPTYQYYSTLEQWFLTLYFDFPEISVTSKISAGQFLARDKGGCLEVTRYFQNGLRLTGWITLTDAGDKMHGETFYNRGIALEFPLDFFFKHSSKRIFNYGLAAWLRDAGALTTTGRSLFEIINADRR
;
A
#
# COMPACT_ATOMS: atom_id res chain seq x y z
N MET A 1 19.02 22.90 10.47
CA MET A 1 19.48 23.50 11.74
C MET A 1 18.34 23.94 12.65
N TRP A 2 17.22 24.47 12.12
CA TRP A 2 16.06 24.95 12.92
C TRP A 2 15.16 23.86 13.55
N LYS A 3 15.23 22.60 13.11
CA LYS A 3 14.46 21.48 13.72
C LYS A 3 15.08 20.89 14.99
N TYR A 4 16.37 21.12 15.26
CA TYR A 4 17.00 20.69 16.52
C TYR A 4 16.70 21.67 17.67
N LEU A 5 16.46 22.95 17.36
CA LEU A 5 16.07 23.96 18.35
C LEU A 5 14.62 23.78 18.86
N CYS A 6 13.68 23.33 18.02
CA CYS A 6 12.30 23.07 18.48
C CYS A 6 12.18 21.88 19.43
N VAL A 7 13.01 20.84 19.26
CA VAL A 7 13.07 19.71 20.19
C VAL A 7 13.67 20.14 21.53
N VAL A 8 14.69 21.01 21.52
CA VAL A 8 15.26 21.61 22.74
C VAL A 8 14.27 22.57 23.41
N PHE A 9 13.49 23.34 22.65
CA PHE A 9 12.48 24.26 23.21
C PHE A 9 11.28 23.53 23.83
N LEU A 10 10.82 22.43 23.21
CA LEU A 10 9.76 21.56 23.77
C LEU A 10 10.26 20.73 24.97
N LEU A 11 11.55 20.38 25.00
CA LEU A 11 12.18 19.73 26.15
C LEU A 11 12.36 20.68 27.35
N LEU A 12 12.51 21.99 27.11
CA LEU A 12 12.63 23.01 28.16
C LEU A 12 11.28 23.55 28.65
N SER A 13 10.26 23.65 27.78
CA SER A 13 8.93 24.16 28.18
C SER A 13 8.14 23.18 29.05
N SER A 14 8.48 21.89 29.04
CA SER A 14 7.85 20.87 29.90
C SER A 14 8.44 20.80 31.32
N LEU A 15 9.54 21.54 31.59
CA LEU A 15 10.15 21.65 32.92
C LEU A 15 9.61 22.82 33.76
N ILE A 16 8.82 23.72 33.16
CA ILE A 16 8.20 24.86 33.86
C ILE A 16 6.69 24.63 33.82
N GLY A 17 6.22 23.80 34.75
CA GLY A 17 4.79 23.69 35.05
C GLY A 17 4.35 24.87 35.89
N GLU A 18 4.06 26.01 35.26
CA GLU A 18 3.16 27.00 35.85
C GLU A 18 1.87 27.06 35.04
N PRO A 19 0.69 26.99 35.68
CA PRO A 19 -0.56 27.26 34.99
C PRO A 19 -0.57 28.74 34.61
N LEU A 20 -0.59 29.02 33.31
CA LEU A 20 -0.85 30.37 32.79
C LEU A 20 -2.28 30.79 33.17
N THR A 21 -2.44 31.38 34.35
CA THR A 21 -3.63 32.18 34.68
C THR A 21 -3.54 33.50 33.93
N ILE A 22 -4.00 33.52 32.67
CA ILE A 22 -4.28 34.76 31.95
C ILE A 22 -5.77 35.08 32.13
N CYS A 23 -6.04 36.00 33.05
CA CYS A 23 -7.35 36.59 33.29
C CYS A 23 -7.68 37.64 32.23
N THR A 24 -7.91 37.24 30.97
CA THR A 24 -8.69 38.02 29.98
C THR A 24 -9.21 37.07 28.89
N ARG A 25 -10.53 36.83 28.86
CA ARG A 25 -11.18 36.01 27.81
C ARG A 25 -11.30 36.80 26.51
N ASP A 26 -10.23 36.81 25.73
CA ASP A 26 -10.30 37.06 24.29
C ASP A 26 -10.96 35.84 23.61
N PRO A 27 -11.97 36.01 22.73
CA PRO A 27 -12.58 34.93 21.96
C PRO A 27 -11.58 34.00 21.26
N ALA A 28 -10.43 34.52 20.80
CA ALA A 28 -9.39 33.71 20.17
C ALA A 28 -8.71 32.76 21.17
N THR A 29 -8.37 33.26 22.37
CA THR A 29 -7.75 32.45 23.43
C THR A 29 -8.71 31.41 23.99
N ALA A 30 -10.00 31.75 24.08
CA ALA A 30 -11.05 30.80 24.45
C ALA A 30 -11.16 29.64 23.45
N LEU A 31 -11.08 29.91 22.14
CA LEU A 31 -11.08 28.86 21.11
C LEU A 31 -9.88 27.92 21.24
N PHE A 32 -8.66 28.46 21.47
CA PHE A 32 -7.48 27.61 21.66
C PHE A 32 -7.58 26.75 22.92
N TYR A 33 -8.09 27.30 24.01
CA TYR A 33 -8.35 26.54 25.24
C TYR A 33 -9.39 25.44 25.01
N ASP A 34 -10.49 25.75 24.34
CA ASP A 34 -11.54 24.77 24.01
C ASP A 34 -11.01 23.67 23.07
N LEU A 35 -10.14 24.01 22.12
CA LEU A 35 -9.46 23.05 21.26
C LEU A 35 -8.46 22.20 22.04
N GLU A 36 -7.67 22.77 22.94
CA GLU A 36 -6.76 22.02 23.81
C GLU A 36 -7.52 21.08 24.74
N LEU A 37 -8.65 21.53 25.28
CA LEU A 37 -9.52 20.74 26.14
C LEU A 37 -10.20 19.61 25.34
N ALA A 38 -10.68 19.90 24.13
CA ALA A 38 -11.21 18.88 23.23
C ALA A 38 -10.13 17.84 22.86
N VAL A 39 -8.91 18.28 22.53
CA VAL A 39 -7.76 17.39 22.27
C VAL A 39 -7.37 16.60 23.51
N TYR A 40 -7.41 17.20 24.70
CA TYR A 40 -7.13 16.53 25.95
C TYR A 40 -8.13 15.40 26.23
N PHE A 41 -9.43 15.69 26.13
CA PHE A 41 -10.47 14.68 26.31
C PHE A 41 -10.46 13.63 25.19
N ASP A 42 -10.19 14.02 23.95
CA ASP A 42 -10.03 13.09 22.83
C ASP A 42 -8.86 12.12 23.07
N ASN A 43 -7.71 12.64 23.53
CA ASN A 43 -6.56 11.80 23.90
C ASN A 43 -6.87 10.87 25.07
N LEU A 44 -7.65 11.33 26.06
CA LEU A 44 -8.04 10.54 27.22
C LEU A 44 -9.05 9.44 26.85
N LEU A 45 -9.99 9.74 25.96
CA LEU A 45 -10.98 8.78 25.44
C LEU A 45 -10.33 7.73 24.51
N HIS A 46 -9.25 8.09 23.81
CA HIS A 46 -8.53 7.19 22.89
C HIS A 46 -7.25 6.59 23.50
N GLU A 47 -7.04 6.72 24.81
CA GLU A 47 -5.85 6.21 25.50
C GLU A 47 -5.80 4.67 25.47
N ARG A 48 -4.98 4.11 24.58
CA ARG A 48 -4.75 2.66 24.46
C ARG A 48 -3.61 2.20 25.38
N PHE A 49 -3.86 1.10 26.10
CA PHE A 49 -2.84 0.44 26.89
C PHE A 49 -1.67 -0.03 25.99
N PRO A 50 -0.40 0.20 26.37
CA PRO A 50 0.75 -0.13 25.54
C PRO A 50 0.76 -1.58 25.06
N ILE A 51 0.96 -1.74 23.75
CA ILE A 51 1.11 -3.06 23.13
C ILE A 51 2.59 -3.46 23.13
N THR A 52 2.86 -4.72 23.43
CA THR A 52 4.21 -5.28 23.36
C THR A 52 4.34 -6.35 22.27
N TYR A 53 5.56 -6.55 21.77
CA TYR A 53 5.84 -7.47 20.66
C TYR A 53 6.82 -8.57 21.07
N ASN A 54 6.64 -9.75 20.47
CA ASN A 54 7.46 -10.94 20.66
C ASN A 54 8.66 -10.95 19.69
N HIS A 55 9.47 -12.02 19.73
CA HIS A 55 10.71 -12.18 18.99
C HIS A 55 10.49 -12.40 17.49
N LEU A 56 9.28 -12.80 17.09
CA LEU A 56 8.81 -12.85 15.71
C LEU A 56 8.09 -11.56 15.29
N PHE A 57 8.12 -10.55 16.16
CA PHE A 57 7.50 -9.24 15.98
C PHE A 57 5.98 -9.29 15.78
N SER A 58 5.33 -10.29 16.36
CA SER A 58 3.88 -10.36 16.57
C SER A 58 3.53 -9.79 17.94
N THR A 59 2.32 -9.29 18.17
CA THR A 59 1.91 -8.88 19.52
C THR A 59 1.99 -10.04 20.52
N GLY A 60 2.66 -9.81 21.64
CA GLY A 60 2.98 -10.85 22.62
C GLY A 60 4.17 -10.50 23.51
N TYR A 61 4.65 -11.48 24.26
CA TYR A 61 5.70 -11.32 25.26
C TYR A 61 7.10 -11.54 24.64
N PHE A 62 7.78 -12.65 24.84
CA PHE A 62 9.08 -12.89 24.21
C PHE A 62 8.96 -13.94 23.11
N THR A 63 8.54 -15.16 23.44
CA THR A 63 8.25 -16.23 22.48
C THR A 63 6.76 -16.44 22.28
N THR A 64 5.96 -16.06 23.28
CA THR A 64 4.53 -16.35 23.32
C THR A 64 3.69 -15.18 22.78
N PRO A 65 2.63 -15.46 22.00
CA PRO A 65 1.74 -14.43 21.48
C PRO A 65 0.72 -13.99 22.54
N SER A 66 0.14 -12.81 22.33
CA SER A 66 -1.08 -12.36 23.01
C SER A 66 -2.23 -12.17 22.00
N ALA A 67 -3.46 -12.05 22.51
CA ALA A 67 -4.65 -11.73 21.72
C ALA A 67 -4.81 -10.23 21.42
N ARG A 68 -3.89 -9.39 21.93
CA ARG A 68 -3.87 -7.95 21.66
C ARG A 68 -3.57 -7.70 20.18
N MET A 69 -4.07 -6.61 19.62
CA MET A 69 -3.75 -6.18 18.26
C MET A 69 -3.49 -4.67 18.25
N GLY A 70 -2.59 -4.23 17.36
CA GLY A 70 -2.40 -2.82 17.06
C GLY A 70 -3.54 -2.25 16.22
N CYS A 71 -3.31 -1.07 15.67
CA CYS A 71 -4.30 -0.39 14.84
C CYS A 71 -4.15 -0.81 13.37
N ALA A 72 -5.25 -0.74 12.61
CA ALA A 72 -5.17 -0.86 11.16
C ALA A 72 -4.18 0.18 10.60
N GLY A 73 -3.29 -0.27 9.70
CA GLY A 73 -2.22 0.54 9.13
C GLY A 73 -0.92 0.55 9.93
N ASP A 74 -0.84 -0.12 11.08
CA ASP A 74 0.43 -0.30 11.79
C ASP A 74 1.40 -1.11 10.93
N LEU A 75 2.57 -0.52 10.67
CA LEU A 75 3.70 -1.17 10.02
C LEU A 75 4.88 -1.15 10.99
N GLY A 76 5.68 -2.21 10.99
CA GLY A 76 6.95 -2.19 11.69
C GLY A 76 8.05 -2.93 10.96
N ILE A 77 9.29 -2.54 11.27
CA ILE A 77 10.50 -3.30 10.96
C ILE A 77 11.35 -3.47 12.23
N GLY A 78 12.02 -4.60 12.40
CA GLY A 78 12.79 -4.85 13.62
C GLY A 78 13.92 -5.83 13.43
N VAL A 79 14.91 -5.74 14.32
CA VAL A 79 16.02 -6.70 14.42
C VAL A 79 16.10 -7.18 15.85
N ILE A 80 16.08 -8.51 16.04
CA ILE A 80 16.10 -9.14 17.35
C ILE A 80 17.19 -10.22 17.36
N GLY A 81 18.13 -10.12 18.30
CA GLY A 81 19.10 -11.15 18.60
C GLY A 81 18.57 -12.09 19.68
N VAL A 82 18.40 -13.36 19.33
CA VAL A 82 17.84 -14.41 20.20
C VAL A 82 18.72 -15.65 20.05
N PRO A 83 19.77 -15.85 20.87
CA PRO A 83 20.78 -16.88 20.64
C PRO A 83 20.17 -18.27 20.31
N PRO A 84 20.55 -18.97 19.23
CA PRO A 84 21.59 -18.66 18.26
C PRO A 84 21.11 -17.78 17.08
N TYR A 85 19.88 -17.29 17.10
CA TYR A 85 19.25 -16.59 15.99
C TYR A 85 19.51 -15.08 15.97
N ILE A 86 19.54 -14.53 14.76
CA ILE A 86 19.17 -13.14 14.49
C ILE A 86 17.91 -13.17 13.64
N HIS A 87 16.88 -12.47 14.08
CA HIS A 87 15.66 -12.26 13.33
C HIS A 87 15.66 -10.85 12.73
N LEU A 88 15.48 -10.77 11.41
CA LEU A 88 15.01 -9.54 10.75
C LEU A 88 13.52 -9.69 10.53
N ASN A 89 12.74 -8.77 11.09
CA ASN A 89 11.30 -8.89 11.18
C ASN A 89 10.62 -7.73 10.46
N GLY A 90 9.54 -8.03 9.76
CA GLY A 90 8.56 -7.05 9.28
C GLY A 90 7.18 -7.40 9.81
N ARG A 91 6.40 -6.39 10.19
CA ARG A 91 5.02 -6.54 10.65
C ARG A 91 4.12 -5.59 9.89
N MET A 92 2.90 -6.01 9.59
CA MET A 92 1.82 -5.15 9.13
C MET A 92 0.47 -5.55 9.73
N MET A 93 -0.41 -4.57 9.91
CA MET A 93 -1.79 -4.78 10.32
C MET A 93 -2.75 -4.21 9.27
N PRO A 94 -3.18 -5.03 8.29
CA PRO A 94 -4.15 -4.59 7.29
C PRO A 94 -5.48 -4.14 7.91
N PHE A 95 -5.90 -4.82 8.98
CA PHE A 95 -7.10 -4.55 9.77
C PHE A 95 -6.76 -4.62 11.25
N SER A 96 -7.61 -4.06 12.12
CA SER A 96 -7.44 -4.13 13.58
C SER A 96 -7.52 -5.55 14.15
N HIS A 97 -7.98 -6.53 13.35
CA HIS A 97 -8.17 -7.93 13.74
C HIS A 97 -7.30 -8.90 12.95
N LEU A 98 -6.40 -8.41 12.08
CA LEU A 98 -5.49 -9.22 11.28
C LEU A 98 -4.07 -8.68 11.40
N GLU A 99 -3.17 -9.51 11.93
CA GLU A 99 -1.74 -9.24 11.99
C GLU A 99 -0.99 -10.19 11.06
N LEU A 100 -0.09 -9.64 10.25
CA LEU A 100 0.81 -10.39 9.39
C LEU A 100 2.26 -10.04 9.75
N THR A 101 3.11 -11.03 9.89
CA THR A 101 4.54 -10.83 10.15
C THR A 101 5.37 -11.68 9.21
N ALA A 102 6.49 -11.14 8.74
CA ALA A 102 7.51 -11.86 7.98
C ALA A 102 8.83 -11.84 8.74
N ASN A 103 9.51 -12.97 8.77
CA ASN A 103 10.76 -13.15 9.51
C ASN A 103 11.84 -13.72 8.59
N TYR A 104 13.03 -13.14 8.66
CA TYR A 104 14.23 -13.70 8.08
C TYR A 104 15.17 -14.09 9.22
N ARG A 105 15.33 -15.39 9.44
CA ARG A 105 16.06 -15.98 10.56
C ARG A 105 17.45 -16.35 10.11
N VAL A 106 18.48 -15.90 10.82
CA VAL A 106 19.89 -16.25 10.58
C VAL A 106 20.43 -17.06 11.75
N PHE A 107 20.96 -18.24 11.48
CA PHE A 107 21.52 -19.13 12.49
C PHE A 107 22.99 -18.77 12.72
N LYS A 108 23.32 -18.12 13.84
CA LYS A 108 24.72 -17.76 14.15
C LYS A 108 25.57 -19.01 14.33
N GLY A 109 26.71 -19.07 13.64
CA GLY A 109 27.70 -20.14 13.82
C GLY A 109 27.34 -21.46 13.15
N VAL A 110 26.19 -21.53 12.48
CA VAL A 110 25.80 -22.69 11.67
C VAL A 110 26.00 -22.32 10.21
N ASP A 111 27.00 -22.90 9.58
CA ASP A 111 27.25 -22.70 8.16
C ASP A 111 26.13 -23.31 7.29
N ASP A 112 25.78 -22.61 6.19
CA ASP A 112 24.93 -23.20 5.18
C ASP A 112 25.68 -24.33 4.47
N PRO A 113 25.17 -25.58 4.50
CA PRO A 113 25.93 -26.74 4.07
C PRO A 113 26.28 -26.73 2.57
N SER A 114 25.54 -25.97 1.74
CA SER A 114 25.76 -25.98 0.30
C SER A 114 26.16 -24.63 -0.29
N LEU A 115 25.88 -23.51 0.39
CA LEU A 115 26.21 -22.17 -0.09
C LEU A 115 27.31 -21.46 0.73
N SER A 116 27.71 -21.96 1.92
CA SER A 116 28.80 -21.32 2.69
C SER A 116 30.09 -21.23 1.87
N LYS A 117 30.40 -22.26 1.07
CA LYS A 117 31.56 -22.29 0.17
C LYS A 117 31.54 -21.17 -0.88
N ASP A 118 30.37 -20.64 -1.18
CA ASP A 118 30.15 -19.58 -2.16
C ASP A 118 30.00 -18.19 -1.53
N GLY A 119 30.20 -18.04 -0.22
CA GLY A 119 30.12 -16.77 0.49
C GLY A 119 28.75 -16.43 1.08
N PHE A 120 27.84 -17.40 1.22
CA PHE A 120 26.56 -17.22 1.91
C PHE A 120 26.72 -17.07 3.43
N GLY A 121 27.73 -17.76 3.98
CA GLY A 121 28.00 -17.86 5.40
C GLY A 121 26.89 -18.62 6.13
N ASN A 122 26.48 -18.10 7.30
CA ASN A 122 25.48 -18.72 8.16
C ASN A 122 24.19 -19.16 7.43
N PHE A 123 23.63 -20.30 7.82
CA PHE A 123 22.31 -20.77 7.38
C PHE A 123 21.22 -19.74 7.67
N ALA A 124 20.20 -19.69 6.80
CA ALA A 124 19.10 -18.76 6.93
C ALA A 124 17.77 -19.36 6.49
N ASP A 125 16.71 -18.96 7.18
CA ASP A 125 15.34 -19.39 6.92
C ASP A 125 14.39 -18.20 6.77
N ARG A 126 13.34 -18.37 5.98
CA ARG A 126 12.30 -17.38 5.72
C ARG A 126 10.98 -17.92 6.26
N GLY A 127 10.35 -17.16 7.15
CA GLY A 127 9.04 -17.47 7.70
C GLY A 127 8.04 -16.36 7.48
N ALA A 128 6.76 -16.73 7.40
CA ALA A 128 5.64 -15.80 7.51
C ALA A 128 4.63 -16.34 8.53
N ASN A 129 3.99 -15.43 9.26
CA ASN A 129 3.01 -15.74 10.29
C ASN A 129 1.77 -14.88 10.08
N PHE A 130 0.63 -15.39 10.53
CA PHE A 130 -0.59 -14.61 10.67
C PHE A 130 -1.22 -14.84 12.04
N LYS A 131 -1.93 -13.82 12.51
CA LYS A 131 -2.80 -13.92 13.68
C LYS A 131 -4.11 -13.18 13.39
N ILE A 132 -5.21 -13.84 13.72
CA ILE A 132 -6.56 -13.29 13.59
C ILE A 132 -7.16 -13.20 14.98
N ALA A 133 -7.61 -12.00 15.36
CA ALA A 133 -8.38 -11.78 16.57
C ALA A 133 -9.87 -11.91 16.23
N LEU A 134 -10.60 -12.74 16.97
CA LEU A 134 -12.07 -12.76 16.92
C LEU A 134 -12.63 -11.53 17.64
N PHE A 135 -11.99 -11.19 18.76
CA PHE A 135 -12.30 -10.04 19.60
C PHE A 135 -11.03 -9.63 20.33
N THR A 136 -10.73 -8.34 20.40
CA THR A 136 -9.58 -7.82 21.14
C THR A 136 -10.03 -7.20 22.46
N PRO A 137 -9.19 -7.17 23.51
CA PRO A 137 -9.56 -6.44 24.73
C PRO A 137 -9.96 -4.98 24.43
N GLU A 138 -9.26 -4.34 23.49
CA GLU A 138 -9.53 -2.98 23.02
C GLU A 138 -10.97 -2.76 22.52
N ASP A 139 -11.59 -3.76 21.91
CA ASP A 139 -12.96 -3.65 21.37
C ASP A 139 -14.02 -3.51 22.48
N SER A 140 -13.70 -3.92 23.72
CA SER A 140 -14.57 -3.78 24.91
C SER A 140 -14.13 -2.69 25.88
N ASP A 141 -13.21 -1.80 25.47
CA ASP A 141 -12.45 -0.95 26.39
C ASP A 141 -11.90 -1.76 27.58
N TYR A 142 -11.33 -2.92 27.26
CA TYR A 142 -10.65 -3.84 28.18
C TYR A 142 -11.56 -4.52 29.22
N ILE A 143 -12.90 -4.42 29.10
CA ILE A 143 -13.86 -5.09 30.00
C ILE A 143 -13.85 -6.61 29.80
N LEU A 144 -13.73 -7.09 28.57
CA LEU A 144 -13.69 -8.51 28.24
C LEU A 144 -12.27 -8.96 27.88
N PRO A 145 -11.93 -10.25 28.09
CA PRO A 145 -10.73 -10.82 27.49
C PRO A 145 -10.89 -10.89 25.97
N GLY A 146 -9.81 -10.65 25.25
CA GLY A 146 -9.75 -10.89 23.82
C GLY A 146 -9.32 -12.31 23.50
N PHE A 147 -9.68 -12.77 22.31
CA PHE A 147 -9.39 -14.10 21.80
C PHE A 147 -8.81 -14.00 20.38
N ALA A 148 -7.67 -14.66 20.18
CA ALA A 148 -7.02 -14.75 18.89
C ALA A 148 -6.50 -16.15 18.61
N PHE A 149 -6.35 -16.47 17.34
CA PHE A 149 -5.65 -17.65 16.87
C PHE A 149 -4.64 -17.27 15.81
N GLY A 150 -3.59 -18.07 15.66
CA GLY A 150 -2.56 -17.78 14.68
C GLY A 150 -1.76 -19.00 14.28
N VAL A 151 -1.03 -18.84 13.19
CA VAL A 151 -0.08 -19.81 12.68
C VAL A 151 1.23 -19.08 12.39
N GLU A 152 2.31 -19.62 12.93
CA GLU A 152 3.68 -19.17 12.65
C GLU A 152 4.33 -20.12 11.65
N ASP A 153 5.19 -19.57 10.79
CA ASP A 153 5.98 -20.31 9.81
C ASP A 153 5.14 -21.19 8.87
N PHE A 154 4.01 -20.65 8.36
CA PHE A 154 3.15 -21.37 7.40
C PHE A 154 3.71 -21.39 5.97
N MET A 155 4.79 -20.64 5.73
CA MET A 155 5.44 -20.44 4.43
C MET A 155 6.95 -20.63 4.59
N GLY A 156 7.61 -21.16 3.55
CA GLY A 156 9.06 -21.41 3.57
C GLY A 156 9.37 -22.88 3.85
N SER A 157 10.42 -23.12 4.64
CA SER A 157 10.81 -24.48 5.05
C SER A 157 9.80 -25.12 6.01
N LYS A 158 8.95 -24.32 6.66
CA LYS A 158 8.02 -24.73 7.72
C LYS A 158 8.74 -25.40 8.90
N ALA A 159 10.04 -25.12 9.09
CA ALA A 159 10.85 -25.72 10.15
C ALA A 159 10.47 -25.22 11.55
N PHE A 160 9.79 -24.07 11.63
CA PHE A 160 9.40 -23.41 12.88
C PHE A 160 7.89 -23.32 13.08
N THR A 161 7.11 -24.22 12.47
CA THR A 161 5.64 -24.12 12.49
C THR A 161 5.06 -24.23 13.90
N ASN A 162 4.24 -23.23 14.24
CA ASN A 162 3.40 -23.20 15.43
C ASN A 162 1.96 -22.89 15.04
N TYR A 163 1.01 -23.43 15.78
CA TYR A 163 -0.38 -22.99 15.74
C TYR A 163 -0.88 -22.80 17.16
N PHE A 164 -1.68 -21.76 17.40
CA PHE A 164 -2.11 -21.41 18.75
C PHE A 164 -3.48 -20.77 18.76
N VAL A 165 -4.12 -20.87 19.92
CA VAL A 165 -5.21 -20.01 20.38
C VAL A 165 -4.76 -19.34 21.67
N VAL A 166 -5.13 -18.08 21.87
CA VAL A 166 -4.75 -17.30 23.04
C VAL A 166 -5.88 -16.40 23.49
N ALA A 167 -6.07 -16.32 24.80
CA ALA A 167 -6.93 -15.36 25.46
C ALA A 167 -6.08 -14.36 26.23
N THR A 168 -6.40 -13.07 26.16
CA THR A 168 -5.68 -12.01 26.88
C THR A 168 -6.65 -11.10 27.61
N LYS A 169 -6.38 -10.82 28.89
CA LYS A 169 -7.09 -9.84 29.69
C LYS A 169 -6.15 -8.70 30.05
N VAL A 170 -6.67 -7.47 30.03
CA VAL A 170 -5.95 -6.26 30.43
C VAL A 170 -6.69 -5.65 31.60
N TRP A 171 -5.94 -5.30 32.64
CA TRP A 171 -6.39 -4.55 33.80
C TRP A 171 -5.71 -3.17 33.75
N LYS A 172 -6.34 -2.23 33.02
CA LYS A 172 -5.83 -0.86 32.80
C LYS A 172 -5.38 -0.21 34.12
N GLU A 173 -6.21 -0.28 35.16
CA GLU A 173 -5.96 0.37 36.44
C GLU A 173 -4.68 -0.11 37.14
N LEU A 174 -4.35 -1.39 36.99
CA LEU A 174 -3.15 -2.00 37.56
C LEU A 174 -1.93 -1.87 36.63
N GLY A 175 -2.15 -1.40 35.40
CA GLY A 175 -1.17 -1.43 34.33
C GLY A 175 -0.70 -2.84 33.99
N LEU A 176 -1.59 -3.83 34.08
CA LEU A 176 -1.27 -5.25 33.96
C LEU A 176 -2.01 -5.88 32.77
N GLU A 177 -1.36 -6.76 32.02
CA GLU A 177 -2.00 -7.68 31.10
C GLU A 177 -1.54 -9.11 31.33
N GLY A 178 -2.42 -10.07 31.11
CA GLY A 178 -2.15 -11.50 31.24
C GLY A 178 -2.75 -12.28 30.09
N SER A 179 -1.98 -13.19 29.52
CA SER A 179 -2.44 -14.09 28.48
C SER A 179 -2.28 -15.55 28.86
N PHE A 180 -3.23 -16.35 28.42
CA PHE A 180 -3.21 -17.80 28.53
C PHE A 180 -3.56 -18.40 27.18
N GLY A 181 -2.76 -19.34 26.72
CA GLY A 181 -2.91 -19.92 25.40
C GLY A 181 -2.60 -21.41 25.36
N TRP A 182 -2.99 -22.00 24.24
CA TRP A 182 -2.84 -23.42 23.95
C TRP A 182 -2.44 -23.57 22.49
N GLY A 183 -1.44 -24.41 22.23
CA GLY A 183 -0.91 -24.56 20.88
C GLY A 183 -0.24 -25.89 20.62
N GLY A 184 0.15 -26.10 19.36
CA GLY A 184 0.96 -27.24 18.94
C GLY A 184 1.97 -26.86 17.86
N GLY A 185 2.62 -27.85 17.28
CA GLY A 185 3.85 -27.63 16.52
C GLY A 185 5.04 -27.60 17.48
N ARG A 186 5.80 -26.49 17.55
CA ARG A 186 6.83 -26.32 18.59
C ARG A 186 6.25 -25.99 19.95
N TYR A 187 5.02 -25.46 20.04
CA TYR A 187 4.27 -25.29 21.30
C TYR A 187 3.79 -26.60 21.94
N THR A 188 4.46 -27.71 21.68
CA THR A 188 4.12 -29.04 22.20
C THR A 188 5.16 -29.41 23.25
N ARG A 189 4.73 -29.88 24.44
CA ARG A 189 5.63 -30.35 25.50
C ARG A 189 5.27 -31.79 25.86
N GLY A 190 6.23 -32.71 25.73
CA GLY A 190 5.92 -34.15 25.77
C GLY A 190 5.06 -34.61 24.58
N PRO A 191 4.14 -35.59 24.75
CA PRO A 191 3.29 -36.11 23.67
C PRO A 191 2.07 -35.22 23.34
N SER A 192 1.80 -34.19 24.14
CA SER A 192 0.58 -33.36 24.04
C SER A 192 0.87 -31.90 23.72
N LYS A 193 -0.12 -31.24 23.09
CA LYS A 193 -0.16 -29.78 22.91
C LYS A 193 0.08 -29.06 24.23
N GLY A 194 0.91 -28.02 24.20
CA GLY A 194 1.37 -27.31 25.40
C GLY A 194 0.52 -26.08 25.69
N PHE A 195 0.37 -25.80 26.99
CA PHE A 195 -0.13 -24.51 27.47
C PHE A 195 1.01 -23.51 27.52
N PHE A 196 0.72 -22.26 27.22
CA PHE A 196 1.63 -21.14 27.36
C PHE A 196 0.92 -19.96 27.98
N GLY A 197 1.69 -18.99 28.47
CA GLY A 197 1.10 -17.78 29.00
C GLY A 197 2.17 -16.79 29.39
N GLY A 198 1.74 -15.55 29.59
CA GLY A 198 2.63 -14.50 30.02
C GLY A 198 1.88 -13.36 30.67
N VAL A 199 2.62 -12.53 31.39
CA VAL A 199 2.14 -11.32 32.02
C VAL A 199 3.05 -10.17 31.63
N ALA A 200 2.48 -8.99 31.42
CA ALA A 200 3.24 -7.76 31.28
C ALA A 200 2.68 -6.69 32.21
N TRP A 201 3.58 -5.98 32.87
CA TRP A 201 3.28 -4.92 33.82
C TRP A 201 3.97 -3.62 33.40
N SER A 202 3.16 -2.60 33.15
CA SER A 202 3.56 -1.27 32.68
C SER A 202 3.20 -0.22 33.74
N PRO A 203 3.94 -0.14 34.87
CA PRO A 203 3.54 0.65 36.04
C PRO A 203 3.33 2.14 35.76
N PHE A 204 4.03 2.69 34.77
CA PHE A 204 4.05 4.12 34.48
C PHE A 204 3.24 4.49 33.24
N TRP A 205 2.40 3.60 32.71
CA TRP A 205 1.75 3.80 31.41
C TRP A 205 0.86 5.06 31.32
N ARG A 206 0.26 5.49 32.43
CA ARG A 206 -0.49 6.77 32.57
C ARG A 206 0.39 7.96 33.00
N GLY A 207 1.67 7.73 33.21
CA GLY A 207 2.60 8.73 33.73
C GLY A 207 2.82 9.86 32.73
N ARG A 208 2.80 11.11 33.21
CA ARG A 208 3.12 12.29 32.38
C ARG A 208 4.57 12.32 31.89
N ASN A 209 5.46 11.60 32.56
CA ASN A 209 6.86 11.53 32.16
C ASN A 209 7.03 10.53 31.00
N TRP A 210 7.16 11.08 29.79
CA TRP A 210 7.32 10.34 28.55
C TRP A 210 8.56 9.43 28.50
N LEU A 211 9.58 9.66 29.35
CA LEU A 211 10.79 8.84 29.40
C LEU A 211 10.59 7.51 30.13
N ILE A 212 9.61 7.41 31.02
CA ILE A 212 9.39 6.19 31.82
C ILE A 212 8.04 5.53 31.52
N SER A 213 7.10 6.26 30.90
CA SER A 213 5.76 5.74 30.60
C SER A 213 5.76 4.55 29.64
N GLY A 214 6.81 4.41 28.83
CA GLY A 214 6.98 3.29 27.90
C GLY A 214 7.58 2.02 28.51
N ILE A 215 7.97 2.01 29.79
CA ILE A 215 8.64 0.85 30.42
C ILE A 215 7.59 -0.21 30.77
N SER A 216 7.85 -1.44 30.34
CA SER A 216 7.05 -2.62 30.66
C SER A 216 7.94 -3.79 31.06
N PHE A 217 7.59 -4.48 32.15
CA PHE A 217 8.23 -5.72 32.56
C PHE A 217 7.39 -6.90 32.09
N SER A 218 8.00 -7.97 31.64
CA SER A 218 7.26 -9.15 31.17
C SER A 218 7.87 -10.44 31.69
N ALA A 219 7.01 -11.40 31.97
CA ALA A 219 7.37 -12.77 32.31
C ALA A 219 6.47 -13.72 31.53
N GLU A 220 7.02 -14.78 30.96
CA GLU A 220 6.24 -15.80 30.24
C GLU A 220 6.69 -17.22 30.60
N TYR A 221 5.76 -18.16 30.40
CA TYR A 221 6.01 -19.58 30.35
C TYR A 221 6.04 -20.03 28.88
N ASP A 222 7.22 -20.43 28.43
CA ASP A 222 7.50 -20.94 27.09
C ASP A 222 7.40 -22.48 27.09
N PRO A 223 6.46 -23.06 26.33
CA PRO A 223 6.27 -24.50 26.26
C PRO A 223 7.27 -25.20 25.34
N ILE A 224 8.09 -24.47 24.57
CA ILE A 224 8.96 -25.05 23.55
C ILE A 224 10.05 -25.91 24.20
N ASP A 225 10.15 -27.15 23.73
CA ASP A 225 11.21 -28.07 24.11
C ASP A 225 12.41 -27.92 23.18
N TYR A 226 13.32 -27.02 23.56
CA TYR A 226 14.55 -26.70 22.83
C TYR A 226 15.56 -27.84 22.74
N SER A 227 15.44 -28.85 23.62
CA SER A 227 16.35 -30.00 23.64
C SER A 227 16.07 -30.99 22.50
N ASN A 228 14.87 -30.94 21.91
CA ASN A 228 14.44 -31.85 20.87
C ASN A 228 14.79 -31.30 19.47
N PRO A 229 15.69 -31.95 18.70
CA PRO A 229 16.10 -31.47 17.37
C PRO A 229 14.97 -31.39 16.34
N LYS A 230 13.86 -32.11 16.54
CA LYS A 230 12.67 -32.01 15.68
C LYS A 230 11.87 -30.73 15.93
N ARG A 231 12.02 -30.13 17.12
CA ARG A 231 11.35 -28.89 17.53
C ARG A 231 12.28 -27.69 17.45
N GLU A 232 13.57 -27.89 17.65
CA GLU A 232 14.60 -26.89 17.46
C GLU A 232 15.54 -27.33 16.33
N PRO A 233 15.34 -26.85 15.09
CA PRO A 233 16.11 -27.27 13.92
C PRO A 233 17.55 -26.73 13.88
N HIS A 234 18.17 -26.50 15.05
CA HIS A 234 19.58 -26.17 15.19
C HIS A 234 20.42 -27.45 15.24
N PRO A 235 21.56 -27.56 14.52
CA PRO A 235 22.36 -28.79 14.43
C PRO A 235 22.75 -29.39 15.79
N ASP A 236 23.10 -28.54 16.76
CA ASP A 236 23.53 -28.97 18.10
C ASP A 236 22.39 -29.07 19.13
N GLY A 237 21.14 -28.79 18.73
CA GLY A 237 20.05 -28.55 19.69
C GLY A 237 20.30 -27.32 20.58
N GLN A 238 19.40 -27.05 21.53
CA GLN A 238 19.57 -25.96 22.50
C GLN A 238 19.17 -26.42 23.91
N ASN A 239 20.01 -26.15 24.90
CA ASN A 239 19.68 -26.48 26.30
C ASN A 239 18.80 -25.39 26.92
N SER A 240 17.63 -25.79 27.44
CA SER A 240 16.77 -24.92 28.24
C SER A 240 16.78 -25.36 29.70
N HIS A 241 17.23 -24.48 30.59
CA HIS A 241 17.28 -24.77 32.03
C HIS A 241 15.94 -24.49 32.73
N THR A 242 15.16 -23.55 32.19
CA THR A 242 13.81 -23.23 32.68
C THR A 242 12.94 -22.76 31.51
N PRO A 243 11.64 -23.11 31.51
CA PRO A 243 10.68 -22.57 30.56
C PRO A 243 10.24 -21.13 30.87
N ILE A 244 10.75 -20.52 31.94
CA ILE A 244 10.38 -19.17 32.33
C ILE A 244 11.33 -18.17 31.69
N ASN A 245 10.78 -17.24 30.92
CA ASN A 245 11.51 -16.13 30.32
C ASN A 245 11.08 -14.82 30.99
N VAL A 246 12.03 -13.94 31.31
CA VAL A 246 11.78 -12.66 32.00
C VAL A 246 12.56 -11.53 31.34
N GLY A 247 12.02 -10.32 31.35
CA GLY A 247 12.72 -9.19 30.79
C GLY A 247 11.94 -7.88 30.86
N ALA A 248 12.51 -6.87 30.20
CA ALA A 248 11.95 -5.54 30.09
C ALA A 248 11.81 -5.13 28.63
N LYS A 249 10.81 -4.30 28.38
CA LYS A 249 10.53 -3.66 27.10
C LYS A 249 10.37 -2.18 27.31
N TYR A 250 10.79 -1.39 26.34
CA TYR A 250 10.72 0.05 26.41
C TYR A 250 10.24 0.62 25.08
N LYS A 251 9.08 1.28 25.12
CA LYS A 251 8.50 1.99 23.97
C LYS A 251 8.78 3.49 24.09
N LEU A 252 9.64 3.99 23.23
CA LEU A 252 10.03 5.39 23.17
C LEU A 252 9.23 6.12 22.09
N CYS A 253 8.54 7.19 22.48
CA CYS A 253 7.78 8.08 21.59
C CYS A 253 6.76 7.37 20.67
N ASN A 254 6.26 6.19 21.07
CA ASN A 254 5.38 5.33 20.25
C ASN A 254 5.96 4.88 18.90
N VAL A 255 7.28 5.00 18.72
CA VAL A 255 7.96 4.77 17.45
C VAL A 255 9.06 3.73 17.58
N PHE A 256 9.87 3.80 18.64
CA PHE A 256 10.97 2.88 18.86
C PHE A 256 10.62 1.91 19.97
N ASP A 257 10.61 0.62 19.67
CA ASP A 257 10.45 -0.44 20.67
C ASP A 257 11.81 -1.10 20.91
N MET A 258 12.19 -1.24 22.16
CA MET A 258 13.39 -1.95 22.60
C MET A 258 13.01 -3.09 23.53
N SER A 259 13.77 -4.18 23.50
CA SER A 259 13.57 -5.32 24.39
C SER A 259 14.91 -5.88 24.87
N ALA A 260 14.93 -6.32 26.13
CA ALA A 260 16.04 -7.04 26.74
C ALA A 260 15.46 -8.13 27.66
N SER A 261 15.92 -9.37 27.52
CA SER A 261 15.34 -10.51 28.23
C SER A 261 16.34 -11.63 28.50
N TRP A 262 16.14 -12.33 29.59
CA TRP A 262 16.74 -13.62 29.88
C TRP A 262 15.76 -14.71 29.50
N ILE A 263 16.18 -15.57 28.57
CA ILE A 263 15.37 -16.66 28.02
C ILE A 263 16.05 -18.00 28.26
N ARG A 264 15.27 -19.09 28.36
CA ARG A 264 15.78 -20.46 28.57
C ARG A 264 16.68 -20.61 29.82
N GLY A 265 16.55 -19.70 30.78
CA GLY A 265 17.28 -19.68 32.04
C GLY A 265 18.66 -19.03 32.04
N LYS A 266 19.32 -18.87 30.89
CA LYS A 266 20.68 -18.29 30.83
C LYS A 266 20.96 -17.42 29.61
N GLU A 267 20.19 -17.58 28.53
CA GLU A 267 20.47 -16.91 27.27
C GLU A 267 19.95 -15.48 27.32
N PHE A 268 20.74 -14.52 26.83
CA PHE A 268 20.33 -13.13 26.76
C PHE A 268 19.84 -12.78 25.35
N ALA A 269 18.62 -12.27 25.26
CA ALA A 269 18.04 -11.78 24.02
C ALA A 269 17.77 -10.29 24.08
N TYR A 270 17.98 -9.61 22.95
CA TYR A 270 17.81 -8.18 22.82
C TYR A 270 17.26 -7.83 21.44
N GLY A 271 16.57 -6.70 21.33
CA GLY A 271 16.03 -6.28 20.06
C GLY A 271 15.63 -4.83 20.02
N GLY A 272 15.59 -4.29 18.80
CA GLY A 272 15.09 -2.97 18.51
C GLY A 272 14.19 -3.01 17.29
N SER A 273 13.07 -2.30 17.34
CA SER A 273 12.16 -2.15 16.21
C SER A 273 11.62 -0.74 16.07
N LEU A 274 11.25 -0.40 14.84
CA LEU A 274 10.56 0.81 14.46
C LEU A 274 9.11 0.44 14.13
N THR A 275 8.16 1.09 14.76
CA THR A 275 6.72 0.94 14.53
C THR A 275 6.12 2.28 14.15
N VAL A 276 5.35 2.34 13.06
CA VAL A 276 4.62 3.54 12.64
C VAL A 276 3.25 3.13 12.12
N ASN A 277 2.19 3.86 12.52
CA ASN A 277 0.89 3.72 11.87
C ASN A 277 0.88 4.51 10.56
N LEU A 278 1.10 3.82 9.44
CA LEU A 278 1.06 4.42 8.12
C LEU A 278 -0.36 4.63 7.59
N GLY A 279 -1.38 3.99 8.17
CA GLY A 279 -2.78 4.15 7.74
C GLY A 279 -3.43 5.46 8.18
N THR A 280 -2.99 6.01 9.32
CA THR A 280 -3.43 7.29 9.88
C THR A 280 -2.40 8.40 9.72
N PHE A 281 -1.22 8.09 9.14
CA PHE A 281 -0.17 9.07 8.90
C PHE A 281 -0.65 10.20 8.00
N LYS A 282 -0.60 11.44 8.50
CA LYS A 282 -1.02 12.65 7.78
C LYS A 282 0.08 13.27 6.91
N GLY A 283 1.27 12.68 6.90
CA GLY A 283 2.47 13.21 6.25
C GLY A 283 3.44 13.86 7.25
N MET A 284 4.68 14.06 6.80
CA MET A 284 5.74 14.73 7.56
C MET A 284 5.55 16.25 7.67
N PHE A 285 4.73 16.83 6.78
CA PHE A 285 4.47 18.26 6.71
C PHE A 285 2.98 18.53 6.47
N PRO A 286 2.41 19.59 7.08
CA PRO A 286 1.06 20.04 6.75
C PRO A 286 0.99 20.51 5.29
N LYS A 287 -0.20 20.37 4.69
CA LYS A 287 -0.50 20.69 3.29
C LYS A 287 -0.71 22.19 3.04
N LEU A 288 0.27 23.00 3.43
CA LEU A 288 0.17 24.45 3.40
C LEU A 288 0.12 25.04 1.99
N ASP A 289 0.64 24.32 0.99
CA ASP A 289 0.69 24.77 -0.40
C ASP A 289 -0.57 24.36 -1.17
N ASP A 290 -1.49 23.59 -0.57
CA ASP A 290 -2.78 23.28 -1.19
C ASP A 290 -3.68 24.51 -1.14
N PRO A 291 -4.36 24.86 -2.26
CA PRO A 291 -5.28 25.97 -2.24
C PRO A 291 -6.45 25.65 -1.30
N LEU A 292 -6.89 26.64 -0.53
CA LEU A 292 -8.13 26.53 0.22
C LEU A 292 -9.31 26.36 -0.76
N PRO A 293 -10.40 25.68 -0.36
CA PRO A 293 -11.60 25.60 -1.20
C PRO A 293 -12.05 26.99 -1.64
N TYR A 294 -12.44 27.12 -2.91
CA TYR A 294 -12.79 28.40 -3.51
C TYR A 294 -13.98 29.06 -2.81
N THR A 295 -13.84 30.33 -2.42
CA THR A 295 -14.92 31.11 -1.80
C THR A 295 -15.16 32.47 -2.46
N ALA A 296 -14.15 33.04 -3.11
CA ALA A 296 -14.22 34.37 -3.70
C ALA A 296 -13.20 34.51 -4.86
N PRO A 297 -13.43 35.44 -5.81
CA PRO A 297 -14.64 36.25 -5.98
C PRO A 297 -15.88 35.43 -6.36
N VAL A 298 -17.07 35.99 -6.13
CA VAL A 298 -18.35 35.39 -6.56
C VAL A 298 -18.83 36.16 -7.78
N VAL A 299 -18.95 35.48 -8.93
CA VAL A 299 -19.20 36.07 -10.24
C VAL A 299 -20.26 35.23 -10.96
N THR A 300 -21.52 35.54 -10.72
CA THR A 300 -22.68 34.77 -11.22
C THR A 300 -23.51 35.53 -12.27
N GLU A 301 -22.99 36.63 -12.81
CA GLU A 301 -23.64 37.42 -13.84
C GLU A 301 -24.01 36.53 -15.04
N PRO A 302 -25.18 36.75 -15.66
CA PRO A 302 -25.62 35.97 -16.80
C PRO A 302 -24.70 36.17 -18.00
N ILE A 303 -24.58 35.14 -18.84
CA ILE A 303 -23.89 35.25 -20.12
C ILE A 303 -24.65 36.25 -21.00
N GLY A 304 -23.97 37.29 -21.48
CA GLY A 304 -24.57 38.37 -22.24
C GLY A 304 -23.55 39.45 -22.58
N ILE A 305 -24.02 40.70 -22.72
CA ILE A 305 -23.18 41.84 -23.14
C ILE A 305 -22.09 42.16 -22.10
N HIS A 306 -22.43 42.10 -20.81
CA HIS A 306 -21.49 42.42 -19.72
C HIS A 306 -20.51 41.28 -19.41
N ARG A 307 -20.87 40.05 -19.73
CA ARG A 307 -20.04 38.86 -19.53
C ARG A 307 -20.20 37.94 -20.74
N SER A 308 -19.29 38.09 -21.70
CA SER A 308 -19.26 37.21 -22.87
C SER A 308 -18.91 35.78 -22.47
N GLU A 309 -19.16 34.82 -23.36
CA GLU A 309 -18.80 33.41 -23.15
C GLU A 309 -17.30 33.25 -22.92
N GLN A 310 -16.47 34.00 -23.66
CA GLN A 310 -15.02 33.95 -23.50
C GLN A 310 -14.60 34.42 -22.10
N VAL A 311 -15.13 35.56 -21.64
CA VAL A 311 -14.84 36.08 -20.29
C VAL A 311 -15.30 35.10 -19.20
N MET A 312 -16.46 34.47 -19.40
CA MET A 312 -16.95 33.42 -18.49
C MET A 312 -15.99 32.23 -18.43
N ILE A 313 -15.50 31.77 -19.57
CA ILE A 313 -14.52 30.67 -19.67
C ILE A 313 -13.19 31.06 -19.06
N ASP A 314 -12.68 32.28 -19.28
CA ASP A 314 -11.41 32.72 -18.72
C ASP A 314 -11.48 32.75 -17.18
N HIS A 315 -12.60 33.23 -16.61
CA HIS A 315 -12.85 33.20 -15.17
C HIS A 315 -12.90 31.77 -14.62
N LEU A 316 -13.62 30.86 -15.30
CA LEU A 316 -13.69 29.45 -14.89
C LEU A 316 -12.31 28.79 -15.01
N GLY A 317 -11.63 28.94 -16.14
CA GLY A 317 -10.31 28.35 -16.40
C GLY A 317 -9.31 28.75 -15.31
N PHE A 318 -9.20 30.05 -15.03
CA PHE A 318 -8.30 30.55 -13.98
C PHE A 318 -8.67 30.03 -12.58
N ALA A 319 -9.95 30.01 -12.24
CA ALA A 319 -10.39 29.53 -10.93
C ALA A 319 -10.20 28.02 -10.76
N PHE A 320 -10.46 27.23 -11.81
CA PHE A 320 -10.20 25.79 -11.82
C PHE A 320 -8.69 25.51 -11.70
N GLU A 321 -7.85 26.22 -12.45
CA GLU A 321 -6.40 26.05 -12.42
C GLU A 321 -5.81 26.38 -11.04
N ASN A 322 -6.25 27.46 -10.41
CA ASN A 322 -5.89 27.82 -9.03
C ASN A 322 -6.35 26.79 -7.99
N GLN A 323 -7.32 25.94 -8.34
CA GLN A 323 -7.77 24.83 -7.51
C GLN A 323 -7.13 23.50 -7.93
N CYS A 324 -6.12 23.50 -8.81
CA CYS A 324 -5.42 22.33 -9.35
C CYS A 324 -6.29 21.42 -10.24
N PHE A 325 -7.22 22.02 -10.97
CA PHE A 325 -8.00 21.38 -12.03
C PHE A 325 -7.71 22.05 -13.36
N ILE A 326 -7.63 21.26 -14.44
CA ILE A 326 -7.49 21.81 -15.79
C ILE A 326 -8.84 21.68 -16.49
N LEU A 327 -9.40 22.79 -16.94
CA LEU A 327 -10.53 22.77 -17.87
C LEU A 327 -10.00 22.44 -19.26
N THR A 328 -10.47 21.35 -19.87
CA THR A 328 -9.98 20.91 -21.19
C THR A 328 -11.02 21.05 -22.30
N GLY A 329 -12.25 21.41 -21.94
CA GLY A 329 -13.29 21.76 -22.91
C GLY A 329 -14.55 22.27 -22.25
N ALA A 330 -15.29 23.11 -22.97
CA ALA A 330 -16.61 23.57 -22.56
C ALA A 330 -17.57 23.70 -23.76
N TRP A 331 -18.84 23.39 -23.51
CA TRP A 331 -19.91 23.44 -24.51
C TRP A 331 -21.21 23.99 -23.91
N ILE A 332 -22.00 24.69 -24.73
CA ILE A 332 -23.33 25.18 -24.35
C ILE A 332 -24.38 24.47 -25.21
N GLU A 333 -25.35 23.86 -24.54
CA GLU A 333 -26.50 23.18 -25.12
C GLU A 333 -27.78 23.92 -24.74
N ASP A 334 -28.46 24.50 -25.72
CA ASP A 334 -29.79 25.07 -25.52
C ASP A 334 -30.84 23.99 -25.79
N THR A 335 -31.62 23.67 -24.76
CA THR A 335 -32.71 22.69 -24.84
C THR A 335 -34.06 23.38 -24.64
N PRO A 336 -35.18 22.78 -25.06
CA PRO A 336 -36.51 23.31 -24.75
C PRO A 336 -36.77 23.45 -23.24
N CYS A 337 -36.03 22.72 -22.40
CA CYS A 337 -36.16 22.72 -20.95
C CYS A 337 -35.18 23.65 -20.23
N GLY A 338 -34.32 24.38 -20.96
CA GLY A 338 -33.28 25.25 -20.40
C GLY A 338 -31.91 25.10 -21.04
N THR A 339 -30.94 25.89 -20.59
CA THR A 339 -29.56 25.90 -21.09
C THR A 339 -28.63 25.09 -20.19
N ARG A 340 -27.84 24.20 -20.79
CA ARG A 340 -26.87 23.34 -20.09
C ARG A 340 -25.44 23.72 -20.45
N LEU A 341 -24.60 23.84 -19.42
CA LEU A 341 -23.16 24.05 -19.57
C LEU A 341 -22.41 22.74 -19.34
N TRP A 342 -21.75 22.22 -20.37
CA TRP A 342 -20.91 21.04 -20.26
C TRP A 342 -19.46 21.48 -20.02
N LEU A 343 -18.83 20.94 -18.97
CA LEU A 343 -17.43 21.19 -18.63
C LEU A 343 -16.68 19.86 -18.60
N ARG A 344 -15.52 19.81 -19.25
CA ARG A 344 -14.62 18.67 -19.18
C ARG A 344 -13.38 19.05 -18.38
N VAL A 345 -13.13 18.31 -17.31
CA VAL A 345 -12.21 18.70 -16.25
C VAL A 345 -11.23 17.56 -15.95
N LEU A 346 -9.95 17.89 -15.88
CA LEU A 346 -8.88 16.99 -15.47
C LEU A 346 -8.46 17.33 -14.04
N ASN A 347 -8.41 16.32 -13.16
CA ASN A 347 -7.95 16.44 -11.79
C ASN A 347 -6.46 16.05 -11.67
N GLU A 348 -5.61 17.01 -11.33
CA GLU A 348 -4.16 16.79 -11.26
C GLU A 348 -3.67 16.26 -9.91
N VAL A 349 -4.35 16.63 -8.82
CA VAL A 349 -3.74 16.59 -7.47
C VAL A 349 -4.53 15.75 -6.46
N TYR A 350 -5.85 15.85 -6.43
CA TYR A 350 -6.64 15.27 -5.33
C TYR A 350 -6.95 13.80 -5.54
N ARG A 351 -6.74 12.98 -4.51
CA ARG A 351 -6.93 11.52 -4.61
C ARG A 351 -8.36 11.07 -4.44
N THR A 352 -9.10 11.75 -3.57
CA THR A 352 -10.45 11.33 -3.20
C THR A 352 -11.48 12.08 -4.02
N GLU A 353 -12.44 11.34 -4.57
CA GLU A 353 -13.60 11.86 -5.28
C GLU A 353 -14.32 12.90 -4.42
N LYS A 354 -14.44 12.64 -3.11
CA LYS A 354 -15.06 13.56 -2.15
C LYS A 354 -14.42 14.95 -2.16
N CYS A 355 -13.09 15.02 -2.16
CA CYS A 355 -12.35 16.29 -2.21
C CYS A 355 -12.52 16.98 -3.57
N VAL A 356 -12.52 16.19 -4.65
CA VAL A 356 -12.74 16.70 -6.01
C VAL A 356 -14.12 17.33 -6.14
N LYS A 357 -15.16 16.61 -5.70
CA LYS A 357 -16.55 17.07 -5.72
C LYS A 357 -16.70 18.36 -4.91
N ASP A 358 -16.27 18.36 -3.64
CA ASP A 358 -16.37 19.54 -2.78
C ASP A 358 -15.82 20.81 -3.44
N ARG A 359 -14.62 20.72 -4.04
CA ARG A 359 -13.95 21.86 -4.66
C ARG A 359 -14.62 22.32 -5.95
N ILE A 360 -15.02 21.38 -6.81
CA ILE A 360 -15.78 21.69 -8.03
C ILE A 360 -17.11 22.33 -7.66
N GLU A 361 -17.80 21.83 -6.64
CA GLU A 361 -19.07 22.39 -6.18
C GLU A 361 -18.91 23.81 -5.63
N CYS A 362 -17.85 24.09 -4.88
CA CYS A 362 -17.54 25.45 -4.43
C CYS A 362 -17.24 26.40 -5.60
N LEU A 363 -16.44 25.95 -6.58
CA LEU A 363 -16.16 26.71 -7.81
C LEU A 363 -17.45 27.02 -8.57
N LEU A 364 -18.28 26.01 -8.84
CA LEU A 364 -19.52 26.16 -9.58
C LEU A 364 -20.54 27.00 -8.83
N ALA A 365 -20.65 26.87 -7.51
CA ALA A 365 -21.54 27.70 -6.70
C ALA A 365 -21.21 29.19 -6.81
N ALA A 366 -19.92 29.52 -6.89
CA ALA A 366 -19.45 30.91 -6.96
C ALA A 366 -19.41 31.49 -8.38
N LEU A 367 -19.24 30.66 -9.42
CA LEU A 367 -18.92 31.13 -10.77
C LEU A 367 -19.96 30.80 -11.85
N CYS A 368 -20.93 29.93 -11.55
CA CYS A 368 -21.94 29.53 -12.51
C CYS A 368 -22.90 30.71 -12.84
N PRO A 369 -23.04 31.09 -14.12
CA PRO A 369 -23.96 32.14 -14.54
C PRO A 369 -25.42 31.85 -14.14
N THR A 370 -26.21 32.89 -13.97
CA THR A 370 -27.63 32.78 -13.55
C THR A 370 -28.56 32.29 -14.66
N ASN A 371 -28.19 32.43 -15.92
CA ASN A 371 -28.94 31.95 -17.09
C ASN A 371 -28.51 30.56 -17.59
N ILE A 372 -27.80 29.80 -16.76
CA ILE A 372 -27.52 28.38 -16.98
C ILE A 372 -28.38 27.59 -16.00
N ASP A 373 -29.17 26.64 -16.49
CA ASP A 373 -30.06 25.83 -15.65
C ASP A 373 -29.34 24.64 -15.01
N GLU A 374 -28.41 24.02 -15.75
CA GLU A 374 -27.65 22.86 -15.29
C GLU A 374 -26.18 22.92 -15.76
N VAL A 375 -25.26 22.55 -14.87
CA VAL A 375 -23.85 22.34 -15.22
C VAL A 375 -23.53 20.85 -15.20
N ILE A 376 -23.03 20.33 -16.30
CA ILE A 376 -22.61 18.94 -16.45
C ILE A 376 -21.09 18.89 -16.42
N VAL A 377 -20.52 18.32 -15.37
CA VAL A 377 -19.06 18.14 -15.24
C VAL A 377 -18.69 16.71 -15.61
N ILE A 378 -17.85 16.56 -16.62
CA ILE A 378 -17.26 15.29 -17.03
C ILE A 378 -15.80 15.29 -16.58
N LEU A 379 -15.44 14.31 -15.74
CA LEU A 379 -14.04 14.10 -15.37
C LEU A 379 -13.34 13.27 -16.43
N GLU A 380 -12.11 13.67 -16.75
CA GLU A 380 -11.23 12.91 -17.62
C GLU A 380 -9.88 12.61 -16.97
N SER A 381 -9.36 11.42 -17.28
CA SER A 381 -8.07 10.94 -16.81
C SER A 381 -7.45 10.10 -17.91
N TYR A 382 -6.20 10.40 -18.27
CA TYR A 382 -5.48 9.73 -19.36
C TYR A 382 -6.27 9.68 -20.70
N ALA A 383 -6.90 10.80 -21.07
CA ALA A 383 -7.75 10.95 -22.26
C ALA A 383 -8.96 9.98 -22.30
N LEU A 384 -9.36 9.47 -21.14
CA LEU A 384 -10.56 8.66 -20.92
C LEU A 384 -11.55 9.46 -20.06
N LEU A 385 -12.81 9.53 -20.48
CA LEU A 385 -13.87 10.10 -19.65
C LEU A 385 -14.25 9.07 -18.59
N THR A 386 -14.11 9.39 -17.31
CA THR A 386 -14.26 8.42 -16.21
C THR A 386 -15.65 8.45 -15.57
N GLN A 387 -16.21 9.65 -15.38
CA GLN A 387 -17.49 9.86 -14.73
C GLN A 387 -18.10 11.23 -15.05
N LYS A 388 -19.40 11.37 -14.83
CA LYS A 388 -20.17 12.59 -15.04
C LYS A 388 -20.95 12.97 -13.78
N TYR A 389 -21.02 14.27 -13.49
CA TYR A 389 -21.91 14.86 -12.48
C TYR A 389 -22.81 15.90 -13.13
N VAL A 390 -24.02 16.03 -12.60
CA VAL A 390 -25.00 17.03 -13.03
C VAL A 390 -25.32 17.91 -11.82
N TYR A 391 -25.14 19.22 -11.99
CA TYR A 391 -25.34 20.22 -10.95
C TYR A 391 -26.40 21.22 -11.40
N PRO A 392 -27.66 21.05 -10.95
CA PRO A 392 -28.70 22.05 -11.14
C PRO A 392 -28.32 23.40 -10.52
N ARG A 393 -28.57 24.49 -11.23
CA ARG A 393 -28.23 25.85 -10.79
C ARG A 393 -28.92 26.25 -9.49
N ALA A 394 -30.13 25.77 -9.27
CA ALA A 394 -30.88 25.98 -8.04
C ALA A 394 -30.12 25.42 -6.82
N LEU A 395 -29.57 24.21 -6.92
CA LEU A 395 -28.78 23.59 -5.84
C LEU A 395 -27.48 24.35 -5.61
N LEU A 396 -26.78 24.75 -6.67
CA LEU A 396 -25.57 25.57 -6.57
C LEU A 396 -25.84 26.90 -5.84
N SER A 397 -26.99 27.53 -6.11
CA SER A 397 -27.44 28.73 -5.41
C SER A 397 -27.67 28.49 -3.92
N GLN A 398 -28.36 27.39 -3.57
CA GLN A 398 -28.59 27.03 -2.17
C GLN A 398 -27.28 26.76 -1.43
N LYS A 399 -26.32 26.11 -2.09
CA LYS A 399 -24.98 25.86 -1.52
C LYS A 399 -24.21 27.15 -1.27
N LEU A 400 -24.21 28.08 -2.23
CA LEU A 400 -23.58 29.40 -2.07
C LEU A 400 -24.13 30.15 -0.84
N HIS A 401 -25.44 30.11 -0.64
CA HIS A 401 -26.12 30.75 0.49
C HIS A 401 -26.18 29.89 1.76
N LYS A 402 -25.46 28.75 1.80
CA LYS A 402 -25.42 27.80 2.93
C LYS A 402 -26.80 27.31 3.39
N LYS A 403 -27.77 27.20 2.46
CA LYS A 403 -29.14 26.72 2.72
C LYS A 403 -29.28 25.20 2.64
N ILE A 404 -28.30 24.52 2.04
CA ILE A 404 -28.27 23.06 1.89
C ILE A 404 -27.01 22.50 2.53
N GLY A 405 -27.16 21.38 3.24
CA GLY A 405 -26.04 20.67 3.84
C GLY A 405 -25.18 19.95 2.80
N ARG A 406 -23.93 19.66 3.15
CA ARG A 406 -23.00 18.91 2.27
C ARG A 406 -23.55 17.54 1.87
N VAL A 407 -24.02 16.76 2.84
CA VAL A 407 -24.49 15.37 2.61
C VAL A 407 -25.72 15.36 1.70
N GLU A 408 -26.67 16.28 1.94
CA GLU A 408 -27.85 16.44 1.11
C GLU A 408 -27.48 16.81 -0.34
N PHE A 409 -26.54 17.75 -0.51
CA PHE A 409 -26.04 18.13 -1.82
C PHE A 409 -25.36 16.96 -2.55
N GLU A 410 -24.54 16.17 -1.85
CA GLU A 410 -23.86 14.98 -2.40
C GLU A 410 -24.89 13.93 -2.89
N LEU A 411 -26.00 13.72 -2.15
CA LEU A 411 -27.07 12.79 -2.52
C LEU A 411 -27.87 13.22 -3.75
N LEU A 412 -27.98 14.53 -4.00
CA LEU A 412 -28.67 15.07 -5.18
C LEU A 412 -27.76 15.15 -6.43
N THR A 413 -26.45 15.01 -6.26
CA THR A 413 -25.43 15.15 -7.32
C THR A 413 -24.67 13.84 -7.52
N LEU A 414 -25.43 12.76 -7.71
CA LEU A 414 -24.87 11.42 -7.83
C LEU A 414 -23.99 11.27 -9.06
N ARG A 415 -22.96 10.43 -8.91
CA ARG A 415 -22.09 10.01 -10.00
C ARG A 415 -22.88 9.25 -11.06
N GLN A 416 -22.67 9.60 -12.33
CA GLN A 416 -23.28 8.97 -13.49
C GLN A 416 -22.23 8.48 -14.49
N ASP A 417 -22.64 7.60 -15.39
CA ASP A 417 -21.79 7.15 -16.50
C ASP A 417 -21.32 8.34 -17.34
N PRO A 418 -20.06 8.31 -17.80
CA PRO A 418 -19.54 9.35 -18.65
C PRO A 418 -20.36 9.44 -19.94
N ALA A 419 -20.61 10.66 -20.40
CA ALA A 419 -21.29 10.93 -21.65
C ALA A 419 -20.49 11.97 -22.44
N PHE A 420 -20.55 11.86 -23.76
CA PHE A 420 -20.05 12.92 -24.63
C PHE A 420 -21.12 13.99 -24.79
N PRO A 421 -20.75 15.28 -24.87
CA PRO A 421 -21.67 16.31 -25.34
C PRO A 421 -22.23 15.90 -26.71
N PRO A 422 -23.55 16.09 -26.96
CA PRO A 422 -24.13 15.78 -28.27
C PRO A 422 -23.44 16.52 -29.42
N CYS A 423 -23.40 15.93 -30.61
CA CYS A 423 -22.70 16.51 -31.77
C CYS A 423 -23.26 17.87 -32.22
N SER A 424 -24.53 18.16 -31.92
CA SER A 424 -25.22 19.41 -32.23
C SER A 424 -24.89 20.54 -31.24
N VAL A 425 -24.17 20.25 -30.15
CA VAL A 425 -23.88 21.22 -29.09
C VAL A 425 -22.73 22.14 -29.49
N ARG A 426 -22.88 23.42 -29.20
CA ARG A 426 -21.91 24.45 -29.53
C ARG A 426 -20.71 24.39 -28.59
N ARG A 427 -19.51 24.14 -29.13
CA ARG A 427 -18.24 24.16 -28.38
C ARG A 427 -17.73 25.59 -28.26
N ILE A 428 -17.54 26.05 -27.03
CA ILE A 428 -17.05 27.40 -26.74
C ILE A 428 -15.59 27.42 -26.28
N PHE A 429 -15.07 26.30 -25.78
CA PHE A 429 -13.69 26.19 -25.34
C PHE A 429 -13.12 24.79 -25.60
N TYR A 430 -11.83 24.73 -25.92
CA TYR A 430 -11.08 23.48 -26.03
C TYR A 430 -9.61 23.73 -25.80
N GLN A 431 -9.03 22.95 -24.88
CA GLN A 431 -7.59 22.93 -24.65
C GLN A 431 -7.07 21.50 -24.90
N PRO A 432 -6.06 21.32 -25.77
CA PRO A 432 -5.42 20.02 -25.93
C PRO A 432 -4.67 19.62 -24.66
N LEU A 433 -4.61 18.32 -24.39
CA LEU A 433 -3.81 17.77 -23.30
C LEU A 433 -2.31 17.99 -23.56
N ASP A 434 -1.54 18.08 -22.48
CA ASP A 434 -0.09 18.31 -22.53
C ASP A 434 0.62 17.31 -23.45
N LEU A 435 1.41 17.83 -24.39
CA LEU A 435 2.22 17.02 -25.31
C LEU A 435 3.35 16.29 -24.57
N TRP A 436 3.83 16.82 -23.45
CA TRP A 436 4.93 16.25 -22.69
C TRP A 436 4.86 16.65 -21.21
N ARG A 437 5.22 15.71 -20.35
CA ARG A 437 5.37 15.87 -18.91
C ARG A 437 6.53 15.00 -18.46
N CYS A 438 7.55 15.62 -17.88
CA CYS A 438 8.72 14.93 -17.36
C CYS A 438 8.53 14.62 -15.87
N ARG A 439 8.86 13.40 -15.45
CA ARG A 439 8.82 12.95 -14.05
C ARG A 439 10.08 12.21 -13.70
N ILE A 440 10.56 12.46 -12.48
CA ILE A 440 11.69 11.75 -11.89
C ILE A 440 11.16 11.01 -10.66
N SER A 441 11.53 9.74 -10.51
CA SER A 441 11.15 8.92 -9.37
C SER A 441 12.29 8.01 -8.93
N PRO A 442 12.37 7.62 -7.65
CA PRO A 442 13.39 6.69 -7.18
C PRO A 442 13.15 5.29 -7.75
N ARG A 443 14.25 4.58 -8.00
CA ARG A 443 14.27 3.14 -8.25
C ARG A 443 14.80 2.45 -7.00
N LEU A 444 14.04 1.47 -6.51
CA LEU A 444 14.44 0.57 -5.45
C LEU A 444 13.94 -0.82 -5.81
N GLU A 445 14.87 -1.77 -5.94
CA GLU A 445 14.58 -3.19 -6.04
C GLU A 445 15.42 -3.90 -4.98
N THR A 446 14.87 -4.95 -4.37
CA THR A 446 15.53 -5.69 -3.28
C THR A 446 15.36 -7.18 -3.49
N PHE A 447 16.41 -7.94 -3.18
CA PHE A 447 16.41 -9.40 -3.28
C PHE A 447 16.94 -9.99 -1.97
N PHE A 448 16.31 -11.07 -1.51
CA PHE A 448 16.66 -11.78 -0.29
C PHE A 448 17.08 -13.20 -0.62
N GLY A 449 18.15 -13.68 0.04
CA GLY A 449 18.65 -15.05 -0.12
C GLY A 449 19.50 -15.28 -1.36
N SER A 450 20.35 -14.31 -1.75
CA SER A 450 21.37 -14.54 -2.78
C SER A 450 22.48 -15.46 -2.27
N ALA A 451 23.12 -16.24 -3.17
CA ALA A 451 24.23 -17.13 -2.85
C ALA A 451 25.46 -16.41 -2.26
N LYS A 452 25.69 -15.15 -2.66
CA LYS A 452 26.76 -14.30 -2.11
C LYS A 452 26.17 -13.24 -1.20
N GLY A 453 26.00 -13.53 0.08
CA GLY A 453 25.38 -12.62 1.05
C GLY A 453 23.86 -12.49 0.93
N LYS A 454 23.21 -12.17 2.05
CA LYS A 454 21.77 -12.44 2.26
C LYS A 454 20.81 -11.38 1.72
N PHE A 455 21.24 -10.13 1.61
CA PHE A 455 20.43 -9.01 1.12
C PHE A 455 21.13 -8.34 -0.05
N LYS A 456 20.38 -8.08 -1.12
CA LYS A 456 20.83 -7.37 -2.30
C LYS A 456 19.83 -6.28 -2.64
N TYR A 457 20.35 -5.22 -3.25
CA TYR A 457 19.57 -4.05 -3.61
C TYR A 457 20.04 -3.48 -4.94
N ASP A 458 19.13 -2.77 -5.60
CA ASP A 458 19.38 -1.94 -6.76
C ASP A 458 18.69 -0.58 -6.56
N LEU A 459 19.51 0.43 -6.27
CA LEU A 459 19.10 1.80 -6.00
C LEU A 459 19.45 2.69 -7.19
N GLY A 460 18.49 3.49 -7.64
CA GLY A 460 18.69 4.33 -8.80
C GLY A 460 17.60 5.36 -9.01
N VAL A 461 17.50 5.85 -10.24
CA VAL A 461 16.55 6.88 -10.65
C VAL A 461 15.85 6.46 -11.93
N LYS A 462 14.54 6.73 -12.02
CA LYS A 462 13.73 6.55 -13.23
C LYS A 462 13.33 7.93 -13.76
N GLY A 463 13.72 8.23 -14.99
CA GLY A 463 13.20 9.34 -15.77
C GLY A 463 12.05 8.87 -16.63
N ARG A 464 10.91 9.56 -16.56
CA ARG A 464 9.72 9.28 -17.37
C ARG A 464 9.34 10.53 -18.15
N LEU A 465 9.20 10.38 -19.46
CA LEU A 465 8.60 11.35 -20.37
C LEU A 465 7.27 10.76 -20.85
N GLU A 466 6.15 11.42 -20.54
CA GLU A 466 4.82 10.99 -20.94
C GLU A 466 4.01 12.17 -21.48
N GLY A 467 2.97 11.91 -22.27
CA GLY A 467 2.13 12.98 -22.81
C GLY A 467 1.06 12.45 -23.76
N PHE A 468 0.33 13.37 -24.39
CA PHE A 468 -0.75 13.05 -25.31
C PHE A 468 -0.49 13.62 -26.69
N LEU A 469 -0.39 12.74 -27.68
CA LEU A 469 -0.42 13.10 -29.09
C LEU A 469 -1.85 13.42 -29.53
N PRO A 470 -2.04 14.09 -30.69
CA PRO A 470 -3.36 14.41 -31.23
C PRO A 470 -4.31 13.21 -31.24
N ARG A 471 -5.61 13.49 -31.09
CA ARG A 471 -6.67 12.49 -30.93
C ARG A 471 -6.58 11.68 -29.62
N GLY A 472 -5.81 12.14 -28.63
CA GLY A 472 -5.73 11.52 -27.30
C GLY A 472 -5.00 10.18 -27.32
N LEU A 473 -3.90 10.11 -28.06
CA LEU A 473 -2.95 8.98 -28.06
C LEU A 473 -1.94 9.23 -26.95
N TYR A 474 -1.98 8.44 -25.88
CA TYR A 474 -1.03 8.54 -24.78
C TYR A 474 0.27 7.84 -25.14
N TYR A 475 1.42 8.43 -24.80
CA TYR A 475 2.71 7.76 -24.89
C TYR A 475 3.46 7.85 -23.56
N GLU A 476 4.33 6.87 -23.32
CA GLU A 476 5.20 6.84 -22.15
C GLU A 476 6.56 6.25 -22.53
N LEU A 477 7.62 7.03 -22.30
CA LEU A 477 9.01 6.62 -22.36
C LEU A 477 9.59 6.68 -20.94
N GLN A 478 10.06 5.54 -20.43
CA GLN A 478 10.70 5.43 -19.14
C GLN A 478 12.08 4.80 -19.26
N ILE A 479 13.09 5.55 -18.81
CA ILE A 479 14.48 5.13 -18.75
C ILE A 479 14.89 5.12 -17.29
N SER A 480 15.65 4.11 -16.87
CA SER A 480 16.20 4.03 -15.52
C SER A 480 17.71 3.91 -15.55
N THR A 481 18.34 4.43 -14.51
CA THR A 481 19.77 4.22 -14.24
C THR A 481 19.98 3.81 -12.79
N ALA A 482 20.91 2.88 -12.56
CA ALA A 482 21.33 2.46 -11.23
C ALA A 482 22.46 3.37 -10.72
N ILE A 483 22.33 3.87 -9.49
CA ILE A 483 23.36 4.64 -8.79
C ILE A 483 24.22 3.70 -7.94
N SER A 484 23.59 2.78 -7.21
CA SER A 484 24.27 1.81 -6.34
C SER A 484 23.53 0.49 -6.42
N SER A 485 24.26 -0.58 -6.72
CA SER A 485 23.67 -1.89 -6.95
C SER A 485 24.62 -2.99 -6.53
N THR A 486 24.04 -4.02 -5.91
CA THR A 486 24.74 -5.28 -5.58
C THR A 486 24.26 -6.44 -6.45
N MET A 487 23.58 -6.13 -7.56
CA MET A 487 22.96 -7.12 -8.44
C MET A 487 23.97 -8.07 -9.11
N ASN A 488 25.23 -7.67 -9.28
CA ASN A 488 26.29 -8.55 -9.79
C ASN A 488 26.55 -9.79 -8.92
N ASP A 489 26.14 -9.75 -7.65
CA ASP A 489 26.21 -10.88 -6.72
C ASP A 489 24.94 -11.75 -6.73
N VAL A 490 23.93 -11.38 -7.52
CA VAL A 490 22.69 -12.15 -7.68
C VAL A 490 22.82 -13.09 -8.86
N SER A 491 22.70 -14.38 -8.59
CA SER A 491 22.62 -15.41 -9.63
C SER A 491 21.25 -15.35 -10.32
N ASP A 492 21.22 -15.69 -11.60
CA ASP A 492 20.03 -15.71 -12.43
C ASP A 492 19.28 -17.06 -12.39
N PHE A 493 19.63 -17.94 -11.45
CA PHE A 493 18.89 -19.16 -11.13
C PHE A 493 18.91 -19.47 -9.64
N ASP A 494 17.91 -20.23 -9.18
CA ASP A 494 17.90 -20.84 -7.84
C ASP A 494 18.76 -22.10 -7.86
N ARG A 495 19.81 -22.16 -7.02
CA ARG A 495 20.76 -23.28 -6.99
C ARG A 495 20.20 -24.55 -6.35
N TYR A 496 19.18 -24.42 -5.51
CA TYR A 496 18.59 -25.54 -4.77
C TYR A 496 17.35 -26.09 -5.47
N ASN A 497 16.45 -25.22 -5.90
CA ASN A 497 15.19 -25.59 -6.51
C ASN A 497 14.97 -24.82 -7.82
N PRO A 498 15.86 -24.97 -8.84
CA PRO A 498 15.70 -24.27 -10.11
C PRO A 498 14.35 -24.60 -10.76
N SER A 499 13.63 -23.57 -11.19
CA SER A 499 12.41 -23.73 -12.00
C SER A 499 12.74 -24.47 -13.29
N GLN A 500 11.97 -25.51 -13.59
CA GLN A 500 12.08 -26.28 -14.83
C GLN A 500 11.18 -25.71 -15.94
N LEU A 501 10.47 -24.61 -15.66
CA LEU A 501 9.68 -23.90 -16.66
C LEU A 501 10.58 -23.06 -17.58
N PRO A 502 10.10 -22.69 -18.78
CA PRO A 502 10.72 -21.62 -19.55
C PRO A 502 10.83 -20.36 -18.68
N ASN A 503 12.02 -19.79 -18.57
CA ASN A 503 12.28 -18.56 -17.85
C ASN A 503 11.56 -17.41 -18.55
N VAL A 504 10.41 -17.00 -18.03
CA VAL A 504 9.64 -15.85 -18.48
C VAL A 504 9.95 -14.63 -17.62
N MET A 505 10.14 -14.82 -16.30
CA MET A 505 10.43 -13.75 -15.35
C MET A 505 11.72 -13.97 -14.55
N THR A 506 12.13 -15.20 -14.28
CA THR A 506 13.29 -15.47 -13.40
C THR A 506 14.62 -14.93 -13.93
N ASP A 507 14.76 -14.82 -15.24
CA ASP A 507 15.93 -14.20 -15.89
C ASP A 507 15.93 -12.66 -15.83
N TYR A 508 14.97 -12.04 -15.12
CA TYR A 508 14.91 -10.59 -14.90
C TYR A 508 16.23 -10.00 -14.38
N VAL A 509 16.95 -10.76 -13.53
CA VAL A 509 18.27 -10.40 -12.99
C VAL A 509 19.27 -10.07 -14.12
N ASN A 510 19.21 -10.79 -15.24
CA ASN A 510 20.11 -10.55 -16.38
C ASN A 510 19.88 -9.22 -17.08
N TYR A 511 18.65 -8.69 -17.05
CA TYR A 511 18.35 -7.36 -17.56
C TYR A 511 18.94 -6.26 -16.67
N ARG A 512 19.19 -6.54 -15.39
CA ARG A 512 19.75 -5.58 -14.42
C ARG A 512 21.28 -5.65 -14.31
N ASN A 513 21.88 -6.83 -14.54
CA ASN A 513 23.34 -7.01 -14.44
C ASN A 513 24.15 -6.45 -15.62
N ARG A 514 23.53 -6.17 -16.77
CA ARG A 514 24.26 -5.92 -18.03
C ARG A 514 24.38 -4.46 -18.47
N GLY A 515 23.95 -3.49 -17.66
CA GLY A 515 24.13 -2.08 -18.00
C GLY A 515 23.63 -1.11 -16.93
N GLN A 516 24.26 0.07 -16.86
CA GLN A 516 23.82 1.14 -15.97
C GLN A 516 22.50 1.75 -16.43
N PHE A 517 22.27 1.86 -17.75
CA PHE A 517 21.04 2.42 -18.34
C PHE A 517 20.12 1.33 -18.87
N SER A 518 18.82 1.47 -18.60
CA SER A 518 17.80 0.52 -19.03
C SER A 518 16.54 1.22 -19.53
N THR A 519 16.04 0.83 -20.70
CA THR A 519 14.72 1.26 -21.19
C THR A 519 13.65 0.36 -20.55
N ASP A 520 13.03 0.86 -19.48
CA ASP A 520 12.01 0.12 -18.73
C ASP A 520 10.69 0.06 -19.51
N LYS A 521 10.25 1.18 -20.10
CA LYS A 521 8.99 1.29 -20.86
C LYS A 521 9.14 2.24 -22.05
N ALA A 522 8.47 1.94 -23.15
CA ALA A 522 8.37 2.79 -24.34
C ALA A 522 7.15 2.33 -25.16
N TYR A 523 5.96 2.83 -24.86
CA TYR A 523 4.72 2.38 -25.50
C TYR A 523 3.77 3.53 -25.82
N ILE A 524 2.84 3.26 -26.73
CA ILE A 524 1.71 4.11 -27.08
C ILE A 524 0.42 3.38 -26.72
N GLN A 525 -0.57 4.12 -26.21
CA GLN A 525 -1.87 3.61 -25.80
C GLN A 525 -2.98 4.54 -26.28
N LYS A 526 -4.09 3.94 -26.72
CA LYS A 526 -5.36 4.64 -26.96
C LYS A 526 -6.45 4.00 -26.11
N SER A 527 -7.22 4.84 -25.43
CA SER A 527 -8.38 4.44 -24.65
C SER A 527 -9.66 5.05 -25.26
N TRP A 528 -10.77 4.33 -25.11
CA TRP A 528 -12.09 4.71 -25.61
C TRP A 528 -13.13 4.58 -24.49
N THR A 529 -13.89 5.65 -24.28
CA THR A 529 -15.13 5.60 -23.51
C THR A 529 -16.27 5.23 -24.45
N LEU A 530 -17.00 4.17 -24.13
CA LEU A 530 -18.20 3.73 -24.84
C LEU A 530 -19.44 4.04 -23.98
N LYS A 531 -20.63 3.71 -24.48
CA LYS A 531 -21.88 3.95 -23.73
C LYS A 531 -22.06 2.93 -22.60
N ASN A 532 -22.88 3.28 -21.61
CA ASN A 532 -23.35 2.39 -20.54
C ASN A 532 -22.21 1.79 -19.70
N GLY A 533 -21.18 2.58 -19.38
CA GLY A 533 -20.05 2.13 -18.57
C GLY A 533 -19.11 1.13 -19.26
N LEU A 534 -19.17 1.01 -20.58
CA LEU A 534 -18.21 0.23 -21.36
C LEU A 534 -16.98 1.06 -21.72
N PHE A 535 -15.81 0.45 -21.66
CA PHE A 535 -14.53 1.06 -21.96
C PHE A 535 -13.66 0.10 -22.77
N GLY A 536 -12.82 0.65 -23.64
CA GLY A 536 -11.87 -0.11 -24.44
C GLY A 536 -10.48 0.52 -24.41
N ARG A 537 -9.45 -0.29 -24.63
CA ARG A 537 -8.06 0.14 -24.70
C ARG A 537 -7.26 -0.72 -25.67
N GLY A 538 -6.36 -0.09 -26.41
CA GLY A 538 -5.36 -0.75 -27.25
C GLY A 538 -4.00 -0.11 -27.02
N SER A 539 -2.94 -0.93 -26.99
CA SER A 539 -1.58 -0.45 -26.75
C SER A 539 -0.52 -1.28 -27.48
N ILE A 540 0.59 -0.63 -27.83
CA ILE A 540 1.72 -1.24 -28.54
C ILE A 540 3.04 -0.64 -28.05
N GLY A 541 4.06 -1.48 -27.92
CA GLY A 541 5.43 -1.06 -27.63
C GLY A 541 6.08 -1.89 -26.54
N TYR A 542 7.08 -1.31 -25.88
CA TYR A 542 7.83 -1.89 -24.78
C TYR A 542 7.08 -1.63 -23.47
N PHE A 543 6.45 -2.67 -22.91
CA PHE A 543 5.68 -2.53 -21.69
C PHE A 543 6.50 -2.73 -20.41
N GLN A 544 7.59 -3.52 -20.51
CA GLN A 544 8.53 -3.79 -19.44
C GLN A 544 9.94 -4.00 -19.99
N VAL A 545 10.93 -4.09 -19.11
CA VAL A 545 12.35 -4.31 -19.44
C VAL A 545 12.58 -5.58 -20.26
N ASN A 546 11.74 -6.59 -20.04
CA ASN A 546 11.79 -7.92 -20.65
C ASN A 546 10.80 -8.11 -21.81
N TYR A 547 9.75 -7.30 -21.94
CA TYR A 547 8.66 -7.55 -22.90
C TYR A 547 8.26 -6.33 -23.72
N ALA A 548 8.01 -6.57 -25.01
CA ALA A 548 7.31 -5.65 -25.89
C ALA A 548 6.25 -6.43 -26.70
N GLY A 549 5.24 -5.74 -27.20
CA GLY A 549 4.20 -6.38 -28.01
C GLY A 549 2.99 -5.50 -28.21
N ILE A 550 1.84 -6.14 -28.44
CA ILE A 550 0.53 -5.51 -28.56
C ILE A 550 -0.40 -6.05 -27.50
N ALA A 551 -1.32 -5.22 -27.02
CA ALA A 551 -2.31 -5.61 -26.01
C ALA A 551 -3.60 -4.83 -26.15
N GLY A 552 -4.69 -5.43 -25.68
CA GLY A 552 -6.01 -4.82 -25.60
C GLY A 552 -6.73 -5.15 -24.29
N GLU A 553 -7.67 -4.31 -23.91
CA GLU A 553 -8.52 -4.48 -22.73
C GLU A 553 -9.91 -3.92 -23.03
N PHE A 554 -10.94 -4.66 -22.63
CA PHE A 554 -12.32 -4.21 -22.56
C PHE A 554 -12.78 -4.27 -21.11
N LEU A 555 -13.50 -3.25 -20.66
CA LEU A 555 -13.99 -3.16 -19.29
C LEU A 555 -15.44 -2.70 -19.27
N TYR A 556 -16.28 -3.42 -18.53
CA TYR A 556 -17.59 -2.97 -18.11
C TYR A 556 -17.51 -2.51 -16.65
N TYR A 557 -17.64 -1.21 -16.43
CA TYR A 557 -17.61 -0.60 -15.10
C TYR A 557 -18.59 0.60 -15.02
N PRO A 558 -19.89 0.34 -14.82
CA PRO A 558 -20.88 1.41 -14.62
C PRO A 558 -20.56 2.28 -13.40
N ALA A 559 -20.89 3.57 -13.45
CA ALA A 559 -20.47 4.59 -12.49
C ALA A 559 -20.77 4.27 -11.02
N ARG A 560 -21.94 3.69 -10.76
CA ARG A 560 -22.43 3.36 -9.41
C ARG A 560 -22.30 1.88 -9.06
N SER A 561 -21.59 1.11 -9.89
CA SER A 561 -21.41 -0.31 -9.66
C SER A 561 -20.34 -0.55 -8.59
N THR A 562 -20.61 -1.48 -7.68
CA THR A 562 -19.60 -2.04 -6.77
C THR A 562 -18.82 -3.18 -7.41
N PHE A 563 -19.12 -3.54 -8.66
CA PHE A 563 -18.37 -4.53 -9.41
C PHE A 563 -17.99 -4.04 -10.81
N ALA A 564 -16.94 -4.63 -11.37
CA ALA A 564 -16.56 -4.45 -12.76
C ALA A 564 -16.12 -5.78 -13.38
N ILE A 565 -16.24 -5.90 -14.70
CA ILE A 565 -15.84 -7.08 -15.46
C ILE A 565 -14.91 -6.64 -16.59
N GLY A 566 -13.70 -7.18 -16.62
CA GLY A 566 -12.69 -6.90 -17.63
C GLY A 566 -12.30 -8.13 -18.42
N VAL A 567 -11.99 -7.95 -19.70
CA VAL A 567 -11.31 -8.95 -20.53
C VAL A 567 -10.08 -8.27 -21.13
N ASP A 568 -8.91 -8.85 -20.90
CA ASP A 568 -7.66 -8.34 -21.44
C ASP A 568 -6.83 -9.44 -22.09
N GLY A 569 -5.98 -9.04 -23.05
CA GLY A 569 -5.13 -9.96 -23.80
C GLY A 569 -3.93 -9.26 -24.41
N ALA A 570 -2.81 -9.98 -24.53
CA ALA A 570 -1.60 -9.48 -25.14
C ALA A 570 -0.83 -10.58 -25.88
N ILE A 571 -0.18 -10.15 -26.97
CA ILE A 571 0.77 -10.94 -27.75
C ILE A 571 2.13 -10.26 -27.62
N LEU A 572 3.10 -10.99 -27.08
CA LEU A 572 4.34 -10.45 -26.58
C LEU A 572 5.54 -11.15 -27.18
N LYS A 573 6.64 -10.41 -27.24
CA LYS A 573 7.95 -10.92 -27.60
C LYS A 573 8.95 -10.53 -26.52
N LYS A 574 9.77 -11.49 -26.12
CA LYS A 574 10.81 -11.29 -25.12
C LYS A 574 11.97 -10.51 -25.73
N ARG A 575 12.41 -9.48 -25.02
CA ARG A 575 13.51 -8.59 -25.41
C ARG A 575 14.84 -9.28 -25.14
N ARG A 576 15.87 -8.93 -25.92
CA ARG A 576 17.27 -9.29 -25.60
C ARG A 576 17.67 -8.56 -24.31
N TYR A 577 18.60 -9.14 -23.55
CA TYR A 577 19.12 -8.51 -22.33
C TYR A 577 19.81 -7.16 -22.58
N ASN A 578 20.35 -6.97 -23.80
CA ASN A 578 21.02 -5.74 -24.22
C ASN A 578 20.35 -5.16 -25.46
N GLY A 579 20.23 -3.84 -25.50
CA GLY A 579 19.62 -3.10 -26.61
C GLY A 579 18.10 -3.19 -26.65
N LEU A 580 17.53 -2.88 -27.83
CA LEU A 580 16.08 -2.84 -28.07
C LEU A 580 15.56 -4.04 -28.88
N GLY A 581 16.43 -4.99 -29.23
CA GLY A 581 16.07 -6.14 -30.07
C GLY A 581 15.30 -7.23 -29.32
N PHE A 582 14.83 -8.22 -30.09
CA PHE A 582 14.09 -9.38 -29.59
C PHE A 582 14.90 -10.68 -29.66
N GLN A 583 14.56 -11.63 -28.81
CA GLN A 583 15.09 -13.00 -28.88
C GLN A 583 13.98 -13.98 -29.28
N ASN A 584 14.32 -15.03 -30.02
CA ASN A 584 13.37 -16.08 -30.46
C ASN A 584 13.56 -17.40 -29.69
N ARG A 585 14.38 -17.36 -28.64
CA ARG A 585 14.63 -18.50 -27.75
C ARG A 585 14.36 -18.07 -26.31
N LEU A 586 13.56 -18.84 -25.59
CA LEU A 586 13.42 -18.74 -24.15
C LEU A 586 14.47 -19.63 -23.50
N ARG A 587 15.12 -19.11 -22.47
CA ARG A 587 15.95 -19.93 -21.60
C ARG A 587 15.04 -20.86 -20.79
N ARG A 588 15.51 -22.06 -20.52
CA ARG A 588 14.94 -23.03 -19.59
C ARG A 588 16.10 -23.64 -18.81
N LEU A 589 15.88 -24.10 -17.58
CA LEU A 589 16.89 -24.82 -16.83
C LEU A 589 16.60 -26.32 -16.87
N ASP A 590 17.65 -27.12 -17.08
CA ASP A 590 17.66 -28.56 -16.84
C ASP A 590 18.62 -28.82 -15.66
N GLY A 591 18.04 -29.00 -14.47
CA GLY A 591 18.79 -28.81 -13.22
C GLY A 591 19.36 -27.38 -13.15
N THR A 592 20.69 -27.25 -13.15
CA THR A 592 21.38 -25.94 -13.18
C THR A 592 21.92 -25.57 -14.56
N ARG A 593 21.74 -26.44 -15.57
CA ARG A 593 22.27 -26.20 -16.93
C ARG A 593 21.26 -25.41 -17.76
N PRO A 594 21.65 -24.27 -18.35
CA PRO A 594 20.76 -23.51 -19.21
C PRO A 594 20.58 -24.20 -20.57
N THR A 595 19.32 -24.51 -20.89
CA THR A 595 18.86 -24.95 -22.21
C THR A 595 18.00 -23.86 -22.85
N TYR A 596 17.72 -23.99 -24.15
CA TYR A 596 16.97 -22.99 -24.90
C TYR A 596 15.88 -23.62 -25.75
N GLN A 597 14.67 -23.08 -25.65
CA GLN A 597 13.53 -23.49 -26.45
C GLN A 597 13.11 -22.37 -27.41
N TYR A 598 12.88 -22.71 -28.67
CA TYR A 598 12.36 -21.77 -29.65
C TYR A 598 10.91 -21.40 -29.36
N TYR A 599 10.58 -20.13 -29.58
CA TYR A 599 9.22 -19.61 -29.49
C TYR A 599 9.03 -18.48 -30.51
N SER A 600 7.78 -18.27 -30.93
CA SER A 600 7.41 -17.15 -31.80
C SER A 600 6.93 -15.96 -30.97
N THR A 601 5.90 -16.19 -30.16
CA THR A 601 5.22 -15.22 -29.32
C THR A 601 4.87 -15.83 -27.96
N LEU A 602 4.62 -14.96 -26.99
CA LEU A 602 4.04 -15.30 -25.70
C LEU A 602 2.66 -14.66 -25.62
N GLU A 603 1.65 -15.47 -25.38
CA GLU A 603 0.26 -15.02 -25.25
C GLU A 603 -0.15 -15.00 -23.78
N GLN A 604 -0.74 -13.90 -23.33
CA GLN A 604 -1.42 -13.81 -22.04
C GLN A 604 -2.82 -13.24 -22.23
N TRP A 605 -3.79 -13.72 -21.47
CA TRP A 605 -5.16 -13.23 -21.52
C TRP A 605 -5.91 -13.57 -20.24
N PHE A 606 -6.83 -12.72 -19.83
CA PHE A 606 -7.59 -12.89 -18.59
C PHE A 606 -9.03 -12.40 -18.74
N LEU A 607 -9.95 -13.12 -18.09
CA LEU A 607 -11.24 -12.61 -17.65
C LEU A 607 -11.08 -12.20 -16.18
N THR A 608 -11.40 -10.96 -15.86
CA THR A 608 -11.20 -10.40 -14.52
C THR A 608 -12.50 -9.86 -13.95
N LEU A 609 -12.83 -10.26 -12.73
CA LEU A 609 -13.91 -9.71 -11.92
C LEU A 609 -13.30 -8.81 -10.84
N TYR A 610 -13.88 -7.63 -10.67
CA TYR A 610 -13.52 -6.69 -9.61
C TYR A 610 -14.72 -6.51 -8.69
N PHE A 611 -14.52 -6.57 -7.38
CA PHE A 611 -15.52 -6.32 -6.35
C PHE A 611 -15.00 -5.30 -5.36
N ASP A 612 -15.76 -4.23 -5.14
CA ASP A 612 -15.47 -3.19 -4.16
C ASP A 612 -16.37 -3.35 -2.94
N PHE A 613 -15.75 -3.31 -1.76
CA PHE A 613 -16.38 -3.39 -0.44
C PHE A 613 -16.08 -2.08 0.31
N PRO A 614 -16.90 -1.02 0.11
CA PRO A 614 -16.63 0.30 0.65
C PRO A 614 -16.56 0.35 2.19
N GLU A 615 -17.39 -0.44 2.88
CA GLU A 615 -17.55 -0.44 4.34
C GLU A 615 -16.25 -0.83 5.05
N ILE A 616 -15.52 -1.78 4.45
CA ILE A 616 -14.21 -2.24 4.92
C ILE A 616 -13.08 -1.73 4.04
N SER A 617 -13.36 -0.79 3.13
CA SER A 617 -12.49 -0.20 2.10
C SER A 617 -11.50 -1.20 1.49
N VAL A 618 -12.04 -2.28 0.95
CA VAL A 618 -11.30 -3.36 0.28
C VAL A 618 -11.80 -3.49 -1.16
N THR A 619 -10.88 -3.72 -2.09
CA THR A 619 -11.21 -4.25 -3.42
C THR A 619 -10.63 -5.64 -3.58
N SER A 620 -11.42 -6.57 -4.11
CA SER A 620 -10.97 -7.88 -4.56
C SER A 620 -10.95 -7.92 -6.08
N LYS A 621 -9.87 -8.41 -6.66
CA LYS A 621 -9.70 -8.65 -8.10
C LYS A 621 -9.43 -10.13 -8.31
N ILE A 622 -10.28 -10.77 -9.10
CA ILE A 622 -10.20 -12.19 -9.41
C ILE A 622 -10.01 -12.32 -10.91
N SER A 623 -8.82 -12.75 -11.32
CA SER A 623 -8.47 -12.94 -12.74
C SER A 623 -8.35 -14.43 -13.04
N ALA A 624 -8.86 -14.89 -14.19
CA ALA A 624 -8.69 -16.25 -14.67
C ALA A 624 -8.31 -16.26 -16.15
N GLY A 625 -7.31 -17.07 -16.52
CA GLY A 625 -6.85 -17.12 -17.91
C GLY A 625 -5.47 -17.76 -18.06
N GLN A 626 -4.68 -17.26 -19.00
CA GLN A 626 -3.36 -17.79 -19.35
C GLN A 626 -2.24 -16.79 -19.02
N PHE A 627 -1.22 -17.30 -18.34
CA PHE A 627 -0.01 -16.59 -17.94
C PHE A 627 1.12 -16.76 -18.96
N LEU A 628 2.24 -16.04 -18.76
CA LEU A 628 3.34 -15.95 -19.72
C LEU A 628 4.03 -17.28 -20.02
N ALA A 629 4.12 -18.18 -19.04
CA ALA A 629 4.70 -19.51 -19.25
C ALA A 629 3.72 -20.49 -19.92
N ARG A 630 2.58 -19.99 -20.42
CA ARG A 630 1.45 -20.73 -21.02
C ARG A 630 0.69 -21.62 -20.05
N ASP A 631 0.95 -21.44 -18.75
CA ASP A 631 0.14 -22.03 -17.69
C ASP A 631 -1.20 -21.30 -17.57
N LYS A 632 -2.24 -22.09 -17.29
CA LYS A 632 -3.61 -21.61 -17.09
C LYS A 632 -3.95 -21.65 -15.61
N GLY A 633 -4.68 -20.65 -15.16
CA GLY A 633 -5.05 -20.58 -13.75
C GLY A 633 -5.79 -19.32 -13.37
N GLY A 634 -5.83 -19.07 -12.07
CA GLY A 634 -6.48 -17.91 -11.49
C GLY A 634 -5.58 -17.16 -10.51
N CYS A 635 -5.78 -15.85 -10.42
CA CYS A 635 -5.15 -14.95 -9.46
C CYS A 635 -6.24 -14.27 -8.63
N LEU A 636 -6.09 -14.30 -7.31
CA LEU A 636 -6.85 -13.47 -6.37
C LEU A 636 -5.91 -12.38 -5.84
N GLU A 637 -6.28 -11.12 -6.06
CA GLU A 637 -5.65 -9.95 -5.45
C GLU A 637 -6.65 -9.27 -4.51
N VAL A 638 -6.22 -8.93 -3.31
CA VAL A 638 -7.03 -8.22 -2.32
C VAL A 638 -6.27 -6.96 -1.91
N THR A 639 -6.87 -5.79 -2.16
CA THR A 639 -6.28 -4.48 -1.86
C THR A 639 -7.06 -3.79 -0.76
N ARG A 640 -6.41 -3.51 0.36
CA ARG A 640 -6.91 -2.63 1.43
C ARG A 640 -6.48 -1.20 1.17
N TYR A 641 -7.42 -0.27 1.23
CA TYR A 641 -7.18 1.16 1.04
C TYR A 641 -7.33 1.92 2.35
N PHE A 642 -6.41 2.85 2.58
CA PHE A 642 -6.45 3.76 3.74
C PHE A 642 -6.84 5.17 3.29
N GLN A 643 -7.45 5.94 4.19
CA GLN A 643 -7.97 7.28 3.88
C GLN A 643 -6.90 8.27 3.41
N ASN A 644 -5.65 8.08 3.85
CA ASN A 644 -4.52 8.90 3.44
C ASN A 644 -3.93 8.50 2.06
N GLY A 645 -4.46 7.46 1.43
CA GLY A 645 -4.05 6.97 0.12
C GLY A 645 -3.07 5.81 0.14
N LEU A 646 -2.60 5.36 1.31
CA LEU A 646 -1.82 4.13 1.42
C LEU A 646 -2.65 2.95 0.91
N ARG A 647 -2.02 2.02 0.20
CA ARG A 647 -2.67 0.78 -0.23
C ARG A 647 -1.79 -0.42 0.06
N LEU A 648 -2.42 -1.48 0.52
CA LEU A 648 -1.78 -2.74 0.79
C LEU A 648 -2.48 -3.82 -0.03
N THR A 649 -1.75 -4.47 -0.91
CA THR A 649 -2.26 -5.54 -1.78
C THR A 649 -1.62 -6.86 -1.38
N GLY A 650 -2.42 -7.90 -1.20
CA GLY A 650 -1.95 -9.28 -1.13
C GLY A 650 -2.45 -10.05 -2.35
N TRP A 651 -1.65 -10.97 -2.88
CA TRP A 651 -2.08 -11.82 -3.98
C TRP A 651 -1.71 -13.29 -3.80
N ILE A 652 -2.50 -14.16 -4.44
CA ILE A 652 -2.21 -15.57 -4.63
C ILE A 652 -2.65 -16.02 -6.02
N THR A 653 -1.76 -16.72 -6.72
CA THR A 653 -1.97 -17.24 -8.06
C THR A 653 -1.79 -18.75 -8.07
N LEU A 654 -2.83 -19.45 -8.53
CA LEU A 654 -2.89 -20.90 -8.65
C LEU A 654 -2.96 -21.26 -10.13
N THR A 655 -2.01 -22.05 -10.63
CA THR A 655 -1.94 -22.44 -12.04
C THR A 655 -1.60 -23.91 -12.22
N ASP A 656 -1.79 -24.42 -13.44
CA ASP A 656 -1.47 -25.78 -13.86
C ASP A 656 0.01 -25.98 -14.27
N ALA A 657 0.88 -24.99 -14.02
CA ALA A 657 2.28 -25.01 -14.45
C ALA A 657 3.09 -26.22 -13.93
N GLY A 658 2.68 -26.80 -12.79
CA GLY A 658 3.35 -27.95 -12.18
C GLY A 658 4.76 -27.66 -11.64
N ASP A 659 5.10 -26.39 -11.43
CA ASP A 659 6.38 -25.98 -10.86
C ASP A 659 6.52 -26.48 -9.41
N LYS A 660 7.71 -26.96 -9.04
CA LYS A 660 7.96 -27.58 -7.73
C LYS A 660 9.00 -26.80 -6.93
N MET A 661 8.76 -26.70 -5.63
CA MET A 661 9.62 -26.03 -4.68
C MET A 661 9.65 -26.85 -3.39
N HIS A 662 10.83 -27.36 -3.01
CA HIS A 662 11.00 -28.29 -1.87
C HIS A 662 10.07 -29.52 -1.92
N GLY A 663 9.81 -30.03 -3.12
CA GLY A 663 8.95 -31.20 -3.34
C GLY A 663 7.44 -30.93 -3.39
N GLU A 664 6.98 -29.75 -2.96
CA GLU A 664 5.58 -29.32 -3.06
C GLU A 664 5.34 -28.50 -4.34
N THR A 665 4.08 -28.44 -4.80
CA THR A 665 3.68 -27.55 -5.90
C THR A 665 3.82 -26.09 -5.47
N PHE A 666 4.49 -25.29 -6.29
CA PHE A 666 4.67 -23.87 -6.05
C PHE A 666 3.44 -23.07 -6.49
N TYR A 667 3.02 -22.14 -5.64
CA TYR A 667 2.00 -21.13 -5.96
C TYR A 667 2.58 -19.74 -5.76
N ASN A 668 2.38 -18.88 -6.75
CA ASN A 668 2.85 -17.51 -6.69
C ASN A 668 2.00 -16.74 -5.68
N ARG A 669 2.64 -16.05 -4.74
CA ARG A 669 1.99 -15.27 -3.70
C ARG A 669 2.90 -14.15 -3.24
N GLY A 670 2.33 -13.08 -2.75
CA GLY A 670 3.11 -11.95 -2.25
C GLY A 670 2.27 -10.81 -1.72
N ILE A 671 2.96 -9.73 -1.37
CA ILE A 671 2.40 -8.49 -0.84
C ILE A 671 3.01 -7.29 -1.56
N ALA A 672 2.23 -6.22 -1.72
CA ALA A 672 2.68 -4.96 -2.27
C ALA A 672 2.15 -3.80 -1.45
N LEU A 673 3.00 -2.80 -1.24
CA LEU A 673 2.71 -1.55 -0.59
C LEU A 673 2.79 -0.41 -1.61
N GLU A 674 1.71 0.34 -1.73
CA GLU A 674 1.64 1.56 -2.52
C GLU A 674 1.63 2.75 -1.56
N PHE A 675 2.76 3.45 -1.51
CA PHE A 675 3.02 4.52 -0.57
C PHE A 675 2.84 5.89 -1.23
N PRO A 676 1.97 6.78 -0.71
CA PRO A 676 1.75 8.09 -1.30
C PRO A 676 2.94 9.04 -1.05
N LEU A 677 3.51 9.59 -2.12
CA LEU A 677 4.72 10.43 -2.01
C LEU A 677 4.44 11.82 -1.43
N ASP A 678 3.19 12.27 -1.44
CA ASP A 678 2.85 13.53 -0.80
C ASP A 678 3.04 13.49 0.71
N PHE A 679 3.22 12.33 1.34
CA PHE A 679 3.62 12.27 2.75
C PHE A 679 4.91 13.05 3.03
N PHE A 680 5.73 13.30 2.01
CA PHE A 680 6.96 14.07 2.10
C PHE A 680 6.84 15.52 1.60
N PHE A 681 5.66 15.94 1.13
CA PHE A 681 5.44 17.25 0.50
C PHE A 681 4.46 18.13 1.29
N LYS A 682 4.59 19.45 1.10
CA LYS A 682 3.67 20.48 1.63
C LYS A 682 2.43 20.72 0.75
N HIS A 683 2.31 19.99 -0.36
CA HIS A 683 1.13 19.95 -1.21
C HIS A 683 0.64 18.51 -1.34
N SER A 684 -0.62 18.33 -1.72
CA SER A 684 -1.24 17.07 -2.10
C SER A 684 -0.65 16.56 -3.41
N SER A 685 -0.63 15.25 -3.64
CA SER A 685 -0.20 14.71 -4.92
C SER A 685 -0.77 13.32 -5.19
N LYS A 686 -1.13 13.02 -6.44
CA LYS A 686 -1.48 11.64 -6.85
C LYS A 686 -0.27 10.70 -7.00
N ARG A 687 0.96 11.18 -6.73
CA ARG A 687 2.19 10.39 -6.90
C ARG A 687 2.32 9.32 -5.81
N ILE A 688 2.69 8.11 -6.24
CA ILE A 688 2.80 6.92 -5.39
C ILE A 688 4.13 6.23 -5.69
N PHE A 689 4.77 5.71 -4.65
CA PHE A 689 5.88 4.77 -4.72
C PHE A 689 5.37 3.35 -4.45
N ASN A 690 5.64 2.43 -5.38
CA ASN A 690 5.16 1.05 -5.29
C ASN A 690 6.32 0.13 -4.94
N TYR A 691 6.13 -0.73 -3.94
CA TYR A 691 7.09 -1.74 -3.53
C TYR A 691 6.39 -3.07 -3.30
N GLY A 692 6.81 -4.10 -4.03
CA GLY A 692 6.22 -5.44 -3.98
C GLY A 692 7.25 -6.49 -3.60
N LEU A 693 6.82 -7.48 -2.82
CA LEU A 693 7.60 -8.65 -2.43
C LEU A 693 6.78 -9.91 -2.73
N ALA A 694 7.24 -10.67 -3.73
CA ALA A 694 6.80 -12.04 -3.94
C ALA A 694 7.51 -12.97 -2.95
N ALA A 695 6.84 -14.04 -2.55
CA ALA A 695 7.43 -15.04 -1.66
C ALA A 695 8.69 -15.67 -2.28
N TRP A 696 8.60 -16.04 -3.57
CA TRP A 696 9.73 -16.41 -4.42
C TRP A 696 9.53 -15.83 -5.83
N LEU A 697 10.62 -15.42 -6.46
CA LEU A 697 10.62 -15.01 -7.87
C LEU A 697 10.73 -16.26 -8.74
N ARG A 698 9.62 -16.65 -9.37
CA ARG A 698 9.51 -17.84 -10.23
C ARG A 698 8.70 -17.51 -11.49
N ASP A 699 8.58 -18.50 -12.37
CA ASP A 699 7.97 -18.36 -13.69
C ASP A 699 6.48 -18.77 -13.73
N ALA A 700 6.02 -19.60 -12.77
CA ALA A 700 4.62 -19.98 -12.66
C ALA A 700 3.73 -18.80 -12.25
N GLY A 701 2.58 -18.64 -12.92
CA GLY A 701 1.65 -17.54 -12.67
C GLY A 701 2.22 -16.16 -13.01
N ALA A 702 3.28 -16.10 -13.82
CA ALA A 702 3.92 -14.85 -14.20
C ALA A 702 3.10 -14.08 -15.24
N LEU A 703 2.91 -12.78 -15.01
CA LEU A 703 2.22 -11.86 -15.92
C LEU A 703 3.10 -10.65 -16.22
N THR A 704 2.83 -9.98 -17.34
CA THR A 704 3.42 -8.67 -17.65
C THR A 704 2.36 -7.58 -17.69
N THR A 705 2.73 -6.39 -17.26
CA THR A 705 1.90 -5.19 -17.45
C THR A 705 1.82 -4.87 -18.94
N THR A 706 0.68 -4.37 -19.40
CA THR A 706 0.43 -4.12 -20.83
C THR A 706 0.11 -2.66 -21.13
N GLY A 707 0.56 -1.72 -20.29
CA GLY A 707 0.17 -0.31 -20.33
C GLY A 707 -0.61 0.07 -19.07
N ARG A 708 -1.45 1.11 -19.13
CA ARG A 708 -2.30 1.53 -18.00
C ARG A 708 -3.66 0.83 -18.09
N SER A 709 -4.02 0.08 -17.05
CA SER A 709 -5.32 -0.60 -16.98
C SER A 709 -6.48 0.39 -16.95
N LEU A 710 -7.56 0.08 -17.65
CA LEU A 710 -8.80 0.86 -17.60
C LEU A 710 -9.38 0.89 -16.18
N PHE A 711 -9.38 -0.25 -15.49
CA PHE A 711 -9.92 -0.34 -14.13
C PHE A 711 -9.15 0.57 -13.18
N GLU A 712 -7.82 0.52 -13.20
CA GLU A 712 -6.98 1.36 -12.33
C GLU A 712 -7.20 2.87 -12.60
N ILE A 713 -7.27 3.29 -13.86
CA ILE A 713 -7.52 4.70 -14.24
C ILE A 713 -8.87 5.16 -13.68
N ILE A 714 -9.94 4.40 -13.93
CA ILE A 714 -11.30 4.78 -13.56
C ILE A 714 -11.50 4.70 -12.04
N ASN A 715 -11.02 3.64 -11.40
CA ASN A 715 -11.14 3.42 -9.96
C ASN A 715 -10.37 4.47 -9.16
N ALA A 716 -9.24 4.98 -9.66
CA ALA A 716 -8.48 6.04 -9.01
C ALA A 716 -9.23 7.38 -8.93
N ASP A 717 -10.17 7.66 -9.84
CA ASP A 717 -11.01 8.87 -9.81
C ASP A 717 -12.35 8.65 -9.08
N ARG A 718 -12.77 7.40 -8.91
CA ARG A 718 -14.06 6.98 -8.34
C ARG A 718 -14.00 6.64 -6.83
N ARG A 719 -12.88 6.87 -6.17
CA ARG A 719 -12.66 6.47 -4.77
C ARG A 719 -12.47 7.63 -3.82
#